data_AF-A0A939JPH9-F1
#
_entry.id   AF-A0A939JPH9-F1
#
_cell.length_a   1.000
_cell.length_b   1.000
_cell.length_c   1.000
_cell.angle_alpha   90.00
_cell.angle_beta   90.00
_cell.angle_gamma   90.00
#
_symmetry.space_group_name_H-M   'P 1'
#
loop_
_entity.id
_entity.type
_entity.pdbx_description
1 polymer ?
#
loop_
_entity_poly.entity_id
_entity_poly.type
_entity_poly.pdbx_seq_one_letter_code
_entity_poly.pdbx_strand_id
1 'polypeptide(L)'
;MGVGGLFVFLEAYFLVPQNADFFFGTFSQCFGDPRIGLPDQSVQGFEESRRLLSICQQPAFFDQAQWVGMGFLLLCGVAALWYLLHPWWITRDRCGRFPALPSLRSRLLPRFPSEENPDEREIAEYLDQQCRAVGVDPAPVWLLDVSARSSNGLAFGLPWRRCVIIDAPLVSNFHTDRDKFRAVIVHELAHLRNRDVDKTYLAFGIWWAFLLVAMVPFGVLTLRTALSGGPPVIPPGVVQYLVDVPHALGLMATLGVLVLLVRNSVLRARELHADAVAAAHGGREGAMAILRGLLGPATAGRGPARAALARLTRRLGYWPTPEARQRVLREPALLTRPTVWEMAGAGVVAGVFAASADGLVDTLFRLLWGKLNTRAGDLTVGCAIGAGLVGVLAAAVWRAVAVSDLAPRPSKLVWPALPAGLVGGYLAGASLPLITDGTELPATALEEQGFAWLLRTGPVLLAGAACVTIWLVSAARALLPRARSRRALYAVVATSVVSFAPWFAVWYSTRRIVRTNGFQPVLGDAPDLGSSIGWYRAPSEWTGFTWQPLTVLGQLPSTLVGLMLLWLTPLALLLLRDKARGAGAGVRPRVGTALLAGLAGGVSVIAVGVALPFLARAALPPAVLHHPGTRQDAGFPTVYWHTYIALACLAQGAVAAVIAAVARRHRPALVLAAVSVTALAADLGRPLAFAAVGCTRLFGAPVRHCSVPFDPEVLAGDLRTIALRGLLTVIPAALLGAGAGTLARIRMAARRGTRVASGHRGPPRTAAWVTAAAFAVLIAADLAAVALALPADQYVWELWLRG
;
A
#
# COMPACT_ATOMS: atom_id res chain seq x y z
N MET A 1 2.29 -2.67 15.97
CA MET A 1 2.96 -3.13 17.21
C MET A 1 4.47 -2.98 17.13
N GLY A 2 5.18 -3.65 16.22
CA GLY A 2 6.65 -3.47 16.10
C GLY A 2 7.11 -2.02 15.95
N VAL A 3 6.26 -1.16 15.40
CA VAL A 3 6.61 0.20 14.97
C VAL A 3 6.26 1.22 16.04
N GLY A 4 5.14 1.02 16.75
CA GLY A 4 4.91 1.68 18.02
C GLY A 4 6.02 1.32 19.02
N GLY A 5 6.56 0.10 18.98
CA GLY A 5 7.74 -0.29 19.73
C GLY A 5 8.97 0.54 19.35
N LEU A 6 9.32 0.64 18.06
CA LEU A 6 10.45 1.44 17.57
C LEU A 6 10.38 2.89 18.02
N PHE A 7 9.21 3.53 17.86
CA PHE A 7 8.99 4.91 18.33
C PHE A 7 9.17 5.03 19.85
N VAL A 8 8.56 4.12 20.61
CA VAL A 8 8.69 4.12 22.07
C VAL A 8 10.14 3.95 22.51
N PHE A 9 10.95 3.14 21.82
CA PHE A 9 12.37 3.00 22.13
C PHE A 9 13.18 4.25 21.75
N LEU A 10 12.81 4.93 20.66
CA LEU A 10 13.40 6.20 20.25
C LEU A 10 13.16 7.29 21.30
N GLU A 11 11.92 7.41 21.79
CA GLU A 11 11.58 8.36 22.85
C GLU A 11 12.20 7.97 24.19
N ALA A 12 12.17 6.68 24.53
CA ALA A 12 12.78 6.16 25.76
C ALA A 12 14.30 6.42 25.82
N TYR A 13 14.98 6.49 24.67
CA TYR A 13 16.40 6.82 24.60
C TYR A 13 16.68 8.19 25.23
N PHE A 14 15.88 9.21 24.91
CA PHE A 14 16.05 10.56 25.45
C PHE A 14 15.57 10.73 26.89
N LEU A 15 14.75 9.80 27.40
CA LEU A 15 14.36 9.78 28.81
C LEU A 15 15.45 9.27 29.75
N VAL A 16 16.50 8.64 29.22
CA VAL A 16 17.67 8.20 29.98
C VAL A 16 18.71 9.33 29.98
N PRO A 17 19.03 9.96 31.12
CA PRO A 17 19.91 11.14 31.16
C PRO A 17 21.26 10.91 30.49
N GLN A 18 21.91 9.77 30.77
CA GLN A 18 23.21 9.43 30.17
C GLN A 18 23.19 9.41 28.64
N ASN A 19 22.12 8.88 28.06
CA ASN A 19 21.96 8.78 26.61
C ASN A 19 21.66 10.17 26.01
N ALA A 20 20.77 10.94 26.66
CA ALA A 20 20.47 12.31 26.25
C ALA A 20 21.71 13.21 26.30
N ASP A 21 22.47 13.15 27.39
CA ASP A 21 23.71 13.91 27.59
C ASP A 21 24.76 13.53 26.53
N PHE A 22 24.90 12.24 26.22
CA PHE A 22 25.79 11.78 25.16
C PHE A 22 25.36 12.30 23.79
N PHE A 23 24.07 12.20 23.46
CA PHE A 23 23.53 12.63 22.17
C PHE A 23 23.65 14.15 21.98
N PHE A 24 23.08 14.94 22.90
CA PHE A 24 23.13 16.41 22.82
C PHE A 24 24.54 16.96 23.05
N GLY A 25 25.35 16.30 23.88
CA GLY A 25 26.77 16.60 24.06
C GLY A 25 27.55 16.45 22.76
N THR A 26 27.35 15.34 22.03
CA THR A 26 27.97 15.13 20.72
C THR A 26 27.54 16.21 19.73
N PHE A 27 26.24 16.54 19.68
CA PHE A 27 25.74 17.58 18.78
C PHE A 27 26.32 18.95 19.09
N SER A 28 26.38 19.34 20.36
CA SER A 28 26.96 20.64 20.76
C SER A 28 28.45 20.72 20.41
N GLN A 29 29.21 19.63 20.58
CA GLN A 29 30.61 19.55 20.14
C GLN A 29 30.73 19.68 18.62
N CYS A 30 29.87 19.02 17.84
CA CYS A 30 29.90 19.11 16.38
C CYS A 30 29.60 20.51 15.86
N PHE A 31 28.61 21.20 16.43
CA PHE A 31 28.30 22.58 16.05
C PHE A 31 29.33 23.59 16.56
N GLY A 32 30.12 23.22 17.57
CA GLY A 32 31.26 24.00 18.05
C GLY A 32 32.49 23.96 17.12
N ASP A 33 32.57 23.01 16.18
CA ASP A 33 33.66 22.98 15.18
C ASP A 33 33.45 24.09 14.14
N PRO A 34 34.37 25.07 14.01
CA PRO A 34 34.23 26.18 13.07
C PRO A 34 34.08 25.73 11.61
N ARG A 35 34.66 24.58 11.24
CA ARG A 35 34.57 24.02 9.87
C ARG A 35 33.16 23.55 9.53
N ILE A 36 32.36 23.25 10.55
CA ILE A 36 30.97 22.82 10.43
C ILE A 36 30.04 24.03 10.58
N GLY A 37 30.23 24.84 11.62
CA GLY A 37 29.34 25.95 11.98
C GLY A 37 29.40 27.17 11.06
N LEU A 38 30.51 27.38 10.35
CA LEU A 38 30.73 28.52 9.44
C LEU A 38 31.33 28.04 8.11
N PRO A 39 30.56 27.33 7.26
CA PRO A 39 31.06 26.89 5.96
C PRO A 39 31.43 28.08 5.08
N ASP A 40 32.48 27.92 4.28
CA ASP A 40 32.71 28.79 3.12
C ASP A 40 31.45 28.81 2.24
N GLN A 41 31.10 29.98 1.70
CA GLN A 41 29.87 30.16 0.91
C GLN A 41 29.93 29.47 -0.46
N SER A 42 31.06 28.87 -0.82
CA SER A 42 31.18 28.00 -1.98
C SER A 42 30.35 26.72 -1.83
N VAL A 43 29.86 26.18 -2.95
CA VAL A 43 29.12 24.90 -2.97
C VAL A 43 29.96 23.77 -2.37
N GLN A 44 31.27 23.77 -2.64
CA GLN A 44 32.21 22.80 -2.06
C GLN A 44 32.36 22.97 -0.56
N GLY A 45 32.43 24.21 -0.04
CA GLY A 45 32.45 24.49 1.39
C GLY A 45 31.20 23.99 2.11
N PHE A 46 30.01 24.20 1.53
CA PHE A 46 28.76 23.66 2.05
C PHE A 46 28.71 22.12 2.02
N GLU A 47 29.16 21.49 0.93
CA GLU A 47 29.20 20.03 0.82
C GLU A 47 30.15 19.40 1.84
N GLU A 48 31.33 19.99 2.01
CA GLU A 48 32.33 19.51 2.96
C GLU A 48 31.87 19.71 4.41
N SER A 49 31.26 20.86 4.75
CA SER A 49 30.65 21.06 6.07
C SER A 49 29.55 20.03 6.36
N ARG A 50 28.67 19.74 5.40
CA ARG A 50 27.63 18.70 5.55
C ARG A 50 28.23 17.32 5.77
N ARG A 51 29.33 17.00 5.07
CA ARG A 51 30.05 15.74 5.22
C ARG A 51 30.69 15.64 6.61
N LEU A 52 31.40 16.67 7.05
CA LEU A 52 32.03 16.73 8.37
C LEU A 52 30.98 16.64 9.49
N LEU A 53 29.86 17.35 9.36
CA LEU A 53 28.74 17.26 10.30
C LEU A 53 28.21 15.84 10.40
N SER A 54 28.01 15.16 9.27
CA SER A 54 27.49 13.79 9.27
C SER A 54 28.44 12.80 9.91
N ILE A 55 29.75 12.94 9.69
CA ILE A 55 30.77 12.09 10.32
C ILE A 55 30.80 12.36 11.83
N CYS A 56 30.76 13.63 12.24
CA CYS A 56 30.78 14.02 13.64
C CYS A 56 29.55 13.52 14.43
N GLN A 57 28.36 13.56 13.84
CA GLN A 57 27.12 13.11 14.48
C GLN A 57 26.91 11.58 14.46
N GLN A 58 27.68 10.86 13.62
CA GLN A 58 27.52 9.41 13.43
C GLN A 58 27.53 8.61 14.74
N PRO A 59 28.42 8.86 15.73
CA PRO A 59 28.46 8.08 16.96
C PRO A 59 27.17 8.20 17.77
N ALA A 60 26.58 9.39 17.86
CA ALA A 60 25.32 9.63 18.56
C ALA A 60 24.15 8.87 17.92
N PHE A 61 24.07 8.89 16.58
CA PHE A 61 23.06 8.11 15.86
C PHE A 61 23.30 6.59 15.94
N PHE A 62 24.56 6.15 16.02
CA PHE A 62 24.88 4.72 16.16
C PHE A 62 24.40 4.18 17.50
N ASP A 63 24.71 4.90 18.58
CA ASP A 63 24.28 4.55 19.93
C ASP A 63 22.74 4.50 20.04
N GLN A 64 22.05 5.53 19.50
CA GLN A 64 20.59 5.53 19.44
C GLN A 64 20.02 4.36 18.62
N ALA A 65 20.61 4.06 17.45
CA ALA A 65 20.14 2.95 16.62
C ALA A 65 20.39 1.58 17.27
N GLN A 66 21.51 1.41 17.98
CA GLN A 66 21.79 0.21 18.76
C GLN A 66 20.75 0.03 19.87
N TRP A 67 20.41 1.10 20.60
CA TRP A 67 19.37 1.08 21.62
C TRP A 67 18.01 0.63 21.05
N VAL A 68 17.57 1.26 19.95
CA VAL A 68 16.32 0.93 19.27
C VAL A 68 16.34 -0.51 18.73
N GLY A 69 17.46 -0.93 18.14
CA GLY A 69 17.66 -2.29 17.62
C GLY A 69 17.58 -3.35 18.70
N MET A 70 18.24 -3.14 19.84
CA MET A 70 18.18 -4.03 21.00
C MET A 70 16.75 -4.11 21.57
N GLY A 71 16.07 -2.99 21.74
CA GLY A 71 14.68 -2.95 22.19
C GLY A 71 13.74 -3.71 21.26
N PHE A 72 13.91 -3.56 19.94
CA PHE A 72 13.14 -4.28 18.94
C PHE A 72 13.42 -5.80 18.97
N LEU A 73 14.69 -6.21 19.04
CA LEU A 73 15.06 -7.62 19.17
C LEU A 73 14.50 -8.25 20.44
N LEU A 74 14.54 -7.53 21.57
CA LEU A 74 13.95 -7.96 22.83
C LEU A 74 12.43 -8.12 22.70
N LEU A 75 11.73 -7.18 22.06
CA LEU A 75 10.30 -7.27 21.78
C LEU A 75 9.97 -8.50 20.93
N CYS A 76 10.74 -8.75 19.86
CA CYS A 76 10.58 -9.94 19.01
C CYS A 76 10.85 -11.24 19.79
N GLY A 77 11.90 -11.27 20.61
CA GLY A 77 12.26 -12.42 21.44
C GLY A 77 11.18 -12.75 22.47
N VAL A 78 10.68 -11.75 23.19
CA VAL A 78 9.58 -11.92 24.16
C VAL A 78 8.29 -12.35 23.46
N ALA A 79 7.98 -11.79 22.29
CA ALA A 79 6.80 -12.20 21.52
C ALA A 79 6.90 -13.66 21.06
N ALA A 80 8.07 -14.09 20.58
CA ALA A 80 8.34 -15.48 20.18
C ALA A 80 8.27 -16.43 21.38
N LEU A 81 8.84 -16.04 22.52
CA LEU A 81 8.76 -16.80 23.77
C LEU A 81 7.30 -17.01 24.20
N TRP A 82 6.49 -15.94 24.22
CA TRP A 82 5.06 -16.04 24.52
C TRP A 82 4.32 -16.93 23.52
N TYR A 83 4.62 -16.84 22.22
CA TYR A 83 4.03 -17.72 21.21
C TYR A 83 4.32 -19.20 21.49
N LEU A 84 5.56 -19.55 21.85
CA LEU A 84 5.98 -20.91 22.14
C LEU A 84 5.45 -21.44 23.48
N LEU A 85 5.33 -20.59 24.50
CA LEU A 85 4.83 -20.96 25.82
C LEU A 85 3.30 -21.02 25.91
N HIS A 86 2.58 -20.39 24.99
CA HIS A 86 1.11 -20.29 25.04
C HIS A 86 0.38 -21.66 25.16
N PRO A 87 0.76 -22.74 24.45
CA PRO A 87 0.13 -24.06 24.63
C PRO A 87 0.31 -24.63 26.05
N TRP A 88 1.48 -24.41 26.66
CA TRP A 88 1.76 -24.85 28.02
C TRP A 88 0.85 -24.13 29.01
N TRP A 89 0.67 -22.82 28.85
CA TRP A 89 -0.25 -22.02 29.67
C TRP A 89 -1.71 -22.49 29.56
N ILE A 90 -2.21 -22.80 28.37
CA ILE A 90 -3.58 -23.33 28.19
C ILE A 90 -3.75 -24.65 28.94
N THR A 91 -2.79 -25.55 28.77
CA THR A 91 -2.82 -26.87 29.44
C THR A 91 -2.77 -26.69 30.96
N ARG A 92 -1.92 -25.78 31.46
CA ARG A 92 -1.80 -25.48 32.88
C ARG A 92 -3.05 -24.80 33.45
N ASP A 93 -3.67 -23.83 32.78
CA ASP A 93 -4.89 -23.15 33.27
C ASP A 93 -6.05 -24.13 33.40
N ARG A 94 -6.25 -24.98 32.38
CA ARG A 94 -7.28 -26.03 32.40
C ARG A 94 -7.01 -27.09 33.46
N CYS A 95 -5.74 -27.41 33.73
CA CYS A 95 -5.37 -28.31 34.83
C CYS A 95 -5.29 -27.61 36.21
N GLY A 96 -5.25 -26.28 36.28
CA GLY A 96 -4.77 -25.51 37.44
C GLY A 96 -5.81 -24.60 38.10
N ARG A 97 -7.09 -24.68 37.72
CA ARG A 97 -8.17 -23.87 38.30
C ARG A 97 -8.63 -24.35 39.70
N PHE A 98 -7.67 -24.64 40.58
CA PHE A 98 -7.83 -24.87 42.02
C PHE A 98 -6.68 -24.16 42.77
N PRO A 99 -6.95 -23.38 43.83
CA PRO A 99 -5.90 -22.81 44.64
C PRO A 99 -5.30 -23.85 45.61
N ALA A 100 -3.98 -23.76 45.74
CA ALA A 100 -3.10 -24.35 46.76
C ALA A 100 -2.70 -25.84 46.62
N LEU A 101 -1.38 -26.00 46.39
CA LEU A 101 -0.44 -27.14 46.52
C LEU A 101 -0.81 -28.24 47.55
N PRO A 102 -0.20 -29.47 47.55
CA PRO A 102 1.08 -29.87 46.94
C PRO A 102 1.13 -31.32 46.37
N SER A 103 1.56 -31.53 45.13
CA SER A 103 2.41 -32.67 44.70
C SER A 103 2.35 -32.88 43.19
N LEU A 104 3.54 -33.08 42.64
CA LEU A 104 3.88 -33.16 41.23
C LEU A 104 3.33 -34.41 40.54
N ARG A 105 2.05 -34.40 40.17
CA ARG A 105 1.56 -35.11 38.98
C ARG A 105 0.55 -34.21 38.29
N SER A 106 1.01 -33.46 37.30
CA SER A 106 0.12 -32.86 36.30
C SER A 106 -0.78 -33.98 35.77
N ARG A 107 -2.07 -33.95 36.13
CA ARG A 107 -3.10 -34.74 35.46
C ARG A 107 -3.13 -34.27 34.00
N LEU A 108 -2.33 -34.93 33.16
CA LEU A 108 -2.39 -34.80 31.71
C LEU A 108 -3.83 -35.12 31.29
N LEU A 109 -4.44 -34.24 30.50
CA LEU A 109 -5.74 -34.52 29.90
C LEU A 109 -5.64 -35.84 29.13
N PRO A 110 -6.51 -36.83 29.39
CA PRO A 110 -6.46 -38.12 28.71
C PRO A 110 -6.67 -37.92 27.21
N ARG A 111 -5.97 -38.74 26.41
CA ARG A 111 -6.26 -38.86 24.98
C ARG A 111 -7.62 -39.52 24.83
N PHE A 112 -8.41 -39.00 23.91
CA PHE A 112 -9.75 -39.46 23.60
C PHE A 112 -9.97 -39.15 22.14
N PRO A 113 -10.62 -39.98 21.32
CA PRO A 113 -11.19 -41.29 21.65
C PRO A 113 -10.15 -42.43 21.63
N SER A 114 -10.39 -43.47 22.43
CA SER A 114 -9.65 -44.75 22.41
C SER A 114 -10.22 -45.68 21.35
N GLU A 115 -9.36 -46.23 20.47
CA GLU A 115 -9.79 -47.24 19.48
C GLU A 115 -10.12 -48.60 20.11
N GLU A 116 -9.68 -48.83 21.36
CA GLU A 116 -9.92 -50.07 22.10
C GLU A 116 -11.33 -50.14 22.70
N ASN A 117 -11.97 -48.99 22.91
CA ASN A 117 -13.34 -48.92 23.45
C ASN A 117 -14.35 -48.83 22.29
N PRO A 118 -15.27 -49.80 22.12
CA PRO A 118 -16.20 -49.82 20.99
C PRO A 118 -17.09 -48.57 20.89
N ASP A 119 -17.49 -47.98 22.02
CA ASP A 119 -18.32 -46.76 22.05
C ASP A 119 -17.51 -45.53 21.59
N GLU A 120 -16.22 -45.48 21.93
CA GLU A 120 -15.33 -44.38 21.54
C GLU A 120 -14.83 -44.52 20.10
N ARG A 121 -14.78 -45.75 19.57
CA ARG A 121 -14.39 -46.02 18.19
C ARG A 121 -15.34 -45.39 17.17
N GLU A 122 -16.66 -45.43 17.41
CA GLU A 122 -17.62 -44.72 16.53
C GLU A 122 -17.33 -43.22 16.49
N ILE A 123 -16.99 -42.63 17.65
CA ILE A 123 -16.63 -41.22 17.77
C ILE A 123 -15.31 -40.95 17.03
N ALA A 124 -14.31 -41.83 17.15
CA ALA A 124 -13.04 -41.73 16.45
C ALA A 124 -13.21 -41.66 14.94
N GLU A 125 -13.94 -42.62 14.38
CA GLU A 125 -14.23 -42.71 12.95
C GLU A 125 -15.00 -41.48 12.46
N TYR A 126 -15.96 -41.00 13.26
CA TYR A 126 -16.72 -39.79 12.95
C TYR A 126 -15.86 -38.52 12.98
N LEU A 127 -14.99 -38.35 13.97
CA LEU A 127 -14.07 -37.21 14.07
C LEU A 127 -13.09 -37.17 12.89
N ASP A 128 -12.55 -38.34 12.51
CA ASP A 128 -11.66 -38.48 11.35
C ASP A 128 -12.38 -38.14 10.03
N GLN A 129 -13.65 -38.55 9.88
CA GLN A 129 -14.50 -38.12 8.78
C GLN A 129 -14.69 -36.60 8.74
N GLN A 130 -14.94 -35.95 9.90
CA GLN A 130 -15.06 -34.49 9.95
C GLN A 130 -13.73 -33.78 9.64
N CYS A 131 -12.59 -34.30 10.11
CA CYS A 131 -11.26 -33.78 9.77
C CYS A 131 -11.05 -33.75 8.25
N ARG A 132 -11.34 -34.87 7.57
CA ARG A 132 -11.27 -34.95 6.10
C ARG A 132 -12.24 -34.00 5.41
N ALA A 133 -13.49 -33.93 5.89
CA ALA A 133 -14.51 -33.07 5.30
C ALA A 133 -14.16 -31.57 5.41
N VAL A 134 -13.61 -31.15 6.54
CA VAL A 134 -13.16 -29.76 6.76
C VAL A 134 -11.82 -29.50 6.08
N GLY A 135 -11.00 -30.54 5.84
CA GLY A 135 -9.68 -30.45 5.21
C GLY A 135 -8.57 -30.12 6.20
N VAL A 136 -8.59 -30.74 7.38
CA VAL A 136 -7.54 -30.65 8.40
C VAL A 136 -6.64 -31.89 8.30
N ASP A 137 -5.38 -31.68 7.90
CA ASP A 137 -4.36 -32.72 7.76
C ASP A 137 -2.99 -32.15 8.21
N PRO A 138 -2.26 -32.80 9.15
CA PRO A 138 -2.61 -34.02 9.89
C PRO A 138 -3.77 -33.83 10.88
N ALA A 139 -4.45 -34.93 11.21
CA ALA A 139 -5.49 -34.95 12.23
C ALA A 139 -4.95 -34.47 13.59
N PRO A 140 -5.72 -33.66 14.36
CA PRO A 140 -5.27 -33.19 15.66
C PRO A 140 -5.29 -34.31 16.70
N VAL A 141 -4.50 -34.12 17.76
CA VAL A 141 -4.58 -34.94 18.97
C VAL A 141 -5.82 -34.52 19.77
N TRP A 142 -6.77 -35.42 19.89
CA TRP A 142 -7.99 -35.21 20.63
C TRP A 142 -7.78 -35.51 22.13
N LEU A 143 -8.28 -34.62 22.99
CA LEU A 143 -8.13 -34.66 24.45
C LEU A 143 -9.49 -34.46 25.11
N LEU A 144 -9.73 -35.10 26.26
CA LEU A 144 -10.98 -34.99 27.01
C LEU A 144 -10.80 -34.20 28.31
N ASP A 145 -11.61 -33.15 28.51
CA ASP A 145 -11.73 -32.47 29.80
C ASP A 145 -12.94 -33.04 30.57
N VAL A 146 -12.66 -33.98 31.47
CA VAL A 146 -13.66 -34.64 32.32
C VAL A 146 -14.22 -33.69 33.39
N SER A 147 -13.50 -32.62 33.72
CA SER A 147 -13.87 -31.68 34.78
C SER A 147 -14.74 -30.53 34.30
N ALA A 148 -14.83 -30.34 32.98
CA ALA A 148 -15.59 -29.26 32.37
C ALA A 148 -17.10 -29.43 32.61
N ARG A 149 -17.74 -28.37 33.09
CA ARG A 149 -19.20 -28.27 33.22
C ARG A 149 -19.87 -27.66 32.00
N SER A 150 -19.08 -27.14 31.06
CA SER A 150 -19.56 -26.62 29.78
C SER A 150 -19.60 -27.69 28.71
N SER A 151 -20.38 -27.44 27.65
CA SER A 151 -20.48 -28.32 26.49
C SER A 151 -19.78 -27.65 25.30
N ASN A 152 -18.46 -27.42 25.43
CA ASN A 152 -17.64 -26.68 24.48
C ASN A 152 -16.43 -27.52 24.00
N GLY A 153 -15.72 -26.98 23.01
CA GLY A 153 -14.42 -27.47 22.58
C GLY A 153 -13.36 -26.35 22.61
N LEU A 154 -12.09 -26.74 22.44
CA LEU A 154 -10.99 -25.79 22.29
C LEU A 154 -9.87 -26.36 21.42
N ALA A 155 -9.65 -25.76 20.25
CA ALA A 155 -8.48 -26.01 19.42
C ALA A 155 -7.25 -25.21 19.90
N PHE A 156 -6.11 -25.89 20.05
CA PHE A 156 -4.86 -25.28 20.49
C PHE A 156 -3.63 -26.07 20.00
N GLY A 157 -2.43 -25.56 20.28
CA GLY A 157 -1.16 -26.21 19.96
C GLY A 157 -0.40 -25.58 18.79
N LEU A 158 0.85 -26.00 18.63
CA LEU A 158 1.80 -25.42 17.66
C LEU A 158 1.60 -26.06 16.27
N PRO A 159 2.11 -25.45 15.18
CA PRO A 159 1.92 -25.94 13.81
C PRO A 159 2.25 -27.41 13.59
N TRP A 160 3.23 -27.94 14.30
CA TRP A 160 3.67 -29.34 14.20
C TRP A 160 2.91 -30.31 15.12
N ARG A 161 2.09 -29.82 16.05
CA ARG A 161 1.30 -30.66 16.95
C ARG A 161 0.03 -29.93 17.39
N ARG A 162 -1.03 -30.13 16.63
CA ARG A 162 -2.37 -29.59 16.93
C ARG A 162 -3.10 -30.48 17.88
N CYS A 163 -3.82 -29.88 18.83
CA CYS A 163 -4.65 -30.57 19.79
C CYS A 163 -6.05 -29.95 19.82
N VAL A 164 -7.06 -30.75 20.13
CA VAL A 164 -8.42 -30.26 20.40
C VAL A 164 -8.90 -30.88 21.70
N ILE A 165 -9.30 -30.03 22.65
CA ILE A 165 -9.98 -30.46 23.88
C ILE A 165 -11.48 -30.51 23.61
N ILE A 166 -12.12 -31.60 24.01
CA ILE A 166 -13.56 -31.79 24.03
C ILE A 166 -13.98 -31.86 25.51
N ASP A 167 -14.94 -31.03 25.93
CA ASP A 167 -15.51 -31.11 27.27
C ASP A 167 -16.38 -32.37 27.40
N ALA A 168 -16.38 -33.07 28.54
CA ALA A 168 -17.18 -34.29 28.71
C ALA A 168 -18.70 -34.12 28.41
N PRO A 169 -19.37 -33.02 28.83
CA PRO A 169 -20.77 -32.76 28.43
C PRO A 169 -20.98 -32.55 26.93
N LEU A 170 -19.93 -32.29 26.15
CA LEU A 170 -20.02 -32.26 24.68
C LEU A 170 -20.01 -33.68 24.11
N VAL A 171 -19.20 -34.59 24.67
CA VAL A 171 -19.20 -36.01 24.26
C VAL A 171 -20.58 -36.64 24.45
N SER A 172 -21.28 -36.33 25.55
CA SER A 172 -22.66 -36.82 25.77
C SER A 172 -23.63 -36.35 24.67
N ASN A 173 -23.40 -35.18 24.06
CA ASN A 173 -24.22 -34.72 22.94
C ASN A 173 -24.03 -35.56 21.67
N PHE A 174 -22.96 -36.34 21.54
CA PHE A 174 -22.81 -37.21 20.38
C PHE A 174 -24.02 -38.15 20.20
N HIS A 175 -24.56 -38.67 21.33
CA HIS A 175 -25.73 -39.53 21.33
C HIS A 175 -27.05 -38.77 21.55
N THR A 176 -27.06 -37.66 22.30
CA THR A 176 -28.31 -36.93 22.63
C THR A 176 -28.66 -35.82 21.64
N ASP A 177 -27.67 -35.16 21.02
CA ASP A 177 -27.82 -34.04 20.09
C ASP A 177 -26.62 -33.97 19.12
N ARG A 178 -26.60 -34.90 18.16
CA ARG A 178 -25.48 -35.09 17.22
C ARG A 178 -25.22 -33.85 16.36
N ASP A 179 -26.24 -33.03 16.11
CA ASP A 179 -26.11 -31.78 15.37
C ASP A 179 -25.34 -30.73 16.17
N LYS A 180 -25.62 -30.60 17.47
CA LYS A 180 -24.83 -29.72 18.36
C LYS A 180 -23.39 -30.21 18.48
N PHE A 181 -23.17 -31.52 18.64
CA PHE A 181 -21.82 -32.08 18.65
C PHE A 181 -21.06 -31.74 17.37
N ARG A 182 -21.67 -32.03 16.21
CA ARG A 182 -21.09 -31.73 14.89
C ARG A 182 -20.76 -30.26 14.73
N ALA A 183 -21.68 -29.38 15.11
CA ALA A 183 -21.52 -27.94 14.92
C ALA A 183 -20.31 -27.39 15.71
N VAL A 184 -20.13 -27.82 16.96
CA VAL A 184 -18.97 -27.42 17.79
C VAL A 184 -17.68 -28.01 17.24
N ILE A 185 -17.66 -29.30 16.87
CA ILE A 185 -16.45 -29.93 16.31
C ILE A 185 -16.00 -29.26 15.01
N VAL A 186 -16.92 -28.98 14.08
CA VAL A 186 -16.59 -28.29 12.83
C VAL A 186 -16.09 -26.87 13.09
N HIS A 187 -16.65 -26.16 14.09
CA HIS A 187 -16.17 -24.84 14.51
C HIS A 187 -14.70 -24.90 14.99
N GLU A 188 -14.37 -25.86 15.86
CA GLU A 188 -12.99 -26.04 16.35
C GLU A 188 -12.03 -26.47 15.23
N LEU A 189 -12.46 -27.38 14.33
CA LEU A 189 -11.68 -27.76 13.15
C LEU A 189 -11.49 -26.60 12.17
N ALA A 190 -12.45 -25.68 12.06
CA ALA A 190 -12.32 -24.48 11.25
C ALA A 190 -11.19 -23.58 11.76
N HIS A 191 -10.99 -23.48 13.08
CA HIS A 191 -9.85 -22.77 13.64
C HIS A 191 -8.51 -23.40 13.23
N LEU A 192 -8.41 -24.73 13.20
CA LEU A 192 -7.21 -25.42 12.73
C LEU A 192 -6.97 -25.19 11.24
N ARG A 193 -8.00 -25.38 10.41
CA ARG A 193 -7.96 -25.15 8.96
C ARG A 193 -7.53 -23.72 8.62
N ASN A 194 -8.07 -22.73 9.32
CA ASN A 194 -7.78 -21.32 9.09
C ASN A 194 -6.47 -20.86 9.72
N ARG A 195 -5.74 -21.72 10.45
CA ARG A 195 -4.55 -21.37 11.25
C ARG A 195 -4.82 -20.26 12.26
N ASP A 196 -6.00 -20.30 12.84
CA ASP A 196 -6.47 -19.30 13.77
C ASP A 196 -5.67 -19.39 15.07
N VAL A 197 -5.38 -20.59 15.57
CA VAL A 197 -4.54 -20.81 16.77
C VAL A 197 -3.22 -20.02 16.70
N ASP A 198 -2.51 -20.08 15.56
CA ASP A 198 -1.23 -19.36 15.40
C ASP A 198 -1.42 -17.85 15.43
N LYS A 199 -2.47 -17.35 14.76
CA LYS A 199 -2.81 -15.92 14.78
C LYS A 199 -3.16 -15.46 16.20
N THR A 200 -3.76 -16.32 17.04
CA THR A 200 -4.05 -16.01 18.46
C THR A 200 -2.73 -15.79 19.15
N TYR A 201 -1.87 -16.80 19.12
CA TYR A 201 -0.64 -16.82 19.89
C TYR A 201 0.26 -15.66 19.47
N LEU A 202 0.32 -15.37 18.16
CA LEU A 202 1.05 -14.23 17.65
C LEU A 202 0.45 -12.91 18.15
N ALA A 203 -0.87 -12.72 18.05
CA ALA A 203 -1.52 -11.49 18.51
C ALA A 203 -1.35 -11.26 20.02
N PHE A 204 -1.45 -12.31 20.83
CA PHE A 204 -1.24 -12.25 22.28
C PHE A 204 0.23 -12.04 22.64
N GLY A 205 1.16 -12.76 21.97
CA GLY A 205 2.58 -12.65 22.22
C GLY A 205 3.11 -11.26 21.88
N ILE A 206 2.72 -10.70 20.74
CA ILE A 206 3.10 -9.34 20.38
C ILE A 206 2.45 -8.32 21.33
N TRP A 207 1.20 -8.52 21.76
CA TRP A 207 0.55 -7.64 22.74
C TRP A 207 1.30 -7.59 24.07
N TRP A 208 1.59 -8.74 24.66
CA TRP A 208 2.31 -8.81 25.93
C TRP A 208 3.75 -8.32 25.82
N ALA A 209 4.44 -8.63 24.72
CA ALA A 209 5.77 -8.10 24.45
C ALA A 209 5.75 -6.57 24.33
N PHE A 210 4.78 -6.00 23.59
CA PHE A 210 4.63 -4.56 23.47
C PHE A 210 4.33 -3.89 24.82
N LEU A 211 3.46 -4.48 25.64
CA LEU A 211 3.20 -3.96 26.98
C LEU A 211 4.43 -4.00 27.88
N LEU A 212 5.08 -5.17 27.98
CA LEU A 212 6.15 -5.42 28.95
C LEU A 212 7.49 -4.77 28.55
N VAL A 213 7.79 -4.73 27.25
CA VAL A 213 9.09 -4.26 26.76
C VAL A 213 9.05 -2.80 26.32
N ALA A 214 7.93 -2.31 25.80
CA ALA A 214 7.82 -0.93 25.33
C ALA A 214 7.00 -0.06 26.30
N MET A 215 5.71 -0.36 26.52
CA MET A 215 4.81 0.54 27.27
C MET A 215 5.20 0.73 28.73
N VAL A 216 5.46 -0.36 29.47
CA VAL A 216 5.75 -0.29 30.90
C VAL A 216 7.09 0.42 31.16
N PRO A 217 8.21 0.04 30.50
CA PRO A 217 9.48 0.75 30.71
C PRO A 217 9.39 2.22 30.31
N PHE A 218 8.75 2.54 29.19
CA PHE A 218 8.53 3.92 28.77
C PHE A 218 7.73 4.71 29.80
N GLY A 219 6.59 4.18 30.28
CA GLY A 219 5.79 4.87 31.28
C GLY A 219 6.49 5.04 32.62
N VAL A 220 7.29 4.06 33.05
CA VAL A 220 8.12 4.17 34.25
C VAL A 220 9.19 5.25 34.07
N LEU A 221 9.88 5.28 32.93
CA LEU A 221 10.87 6.31 32.61
C LEU A 221 10.23 7.70 32.56
N THR A 222 9.13 7.87 31.82
CA THR A 222 8.41 9.14 31.73
C THR A 222 7.96 9.62 33.11
N LEU A 223 7.39 8.74 33.94
CA LEU A 223 6.95 9.11 35.29
C LEU A 223 8.14 9.44 36.21
N ARG A 224 9.22 8.66 36.16
CA ARG A 224 10.43 8.92 36.94
C ARG A 224 11.02 10.28 36.59
N THR A 225 11.18 10.56 35.29
CA THR A 225 11.67 11.83 34.80
C THR A 225 10.76 12.96 35.28
N ALA A 226 9.43 12.80 35.15
CA ALA A 226 8.44 13.79 35.61
C ALA A 226 8.61 14.12 37.10
N LEU A 227 8.80 13.10 37.94
CA LEU A 227 9.00 13.23 39.37
C LEU A 227 10.36 13.83 39.76
N SER A 228 11.40 13.65 38.94
CA SER A 228 12.75 14.13 39.23
C SER A 228 13.04 15.54 38.71
N GLY A 229 12.06 16.24 38.12
CA GLY A 229 12.24 17.59 37.57
C GLY A 229 12.92 17.66 36.21
N GLY A 230 13.04 16.53 35.49
CA GLY A 230 13.62 16.45 34.15
C GLY A 230 15.16 16.32 34.11
N PRO A 231 15.74 15.95 32.95
CA PRO A 231 17.18 15.97 32.75
C PRO A 231 17.70 17.43 32.71
N PRO A 232 18.89 17.72 33.31
CA PRO A 232 19.40 19.08 33.49
C PRO A 232 19.88 19.81 32.20
N VAL A 233 19.69 19.21 31.01
CA VAL A 233 20.33 19.67 29.75
C VAL A 233 19.34 20.17 28.69
N ILE A 234 18.03 20.20 28.97
CA ILE A 234 17.06 20.87 28.10
C ILE A 234 17.06 22.38 28.45
N PRO A 235 17.20 23.32 27.49
CA PRO A 235 17.15 24.76 27.77
C PRO A 235 15.92 25.15 28.61
N PRO A 236 16.01 26.17 29.46
CA PRO A 236 15.04 26.38 30.53
C PRO A 236 13.64 26.70 29.98
N GLY A 237 12.71 25.78 30.22
CA GLY A 237 11.28 25.93 29.97
C GLY A 237 10.49 24.92 30.81
N VAL A 238 10.39 25.14 32.13
CA VAL A 238 9.59 24.30 33.06
C VAL A 238 8.13 24.15 32.60
N VAL A 239 7.62 25.11 31.81
CA VAL A 239 6.29 25.08 31.18
C VAL A 239 6.22 24.07 30.03
N GLN A 240 7.28 23.89 29.24
CA GLN A 240 7.34 22.92 28.14
C GLN A 240 7.30 21.49 28.68
N TYR A 241 8.00 21.26 29.77
CA TYR A 241 8.09 19.97 30.45
C TYR A 241 6.76 19.45 31.04
N LEU A 242 5.93 20.36 31.59
CA LEU A 242 4.60 20.03 32.11
C LEU A 242 3.60 19.66 31.00
N VAL A 243 3.90 20.05 29.76
CA VAL A 243 3.08 19.78 28.58
C VAL A 243 3.52 18.44 27.96
N ASP A 244 4.83 18.16 27.87
CA ASP A 244 5.39 16.97 27.21
C ASP A 244 5.04 15.61 27.90
N VAL A 245 4.93 15.57 29.24
CA VAL A 245 4.64 14.31 29.96
C VAL A 245 3.21 13.80 29.74
N PRO A 246 2.15 14.61 29.94
CA PRO A 246 0.79 14.23 29.54
C PRO A 246 0.67 13.83 28.07
N HIS A 247 1.47 14.43 27.19
CA HIS A 247 1.49 14.12 25.76
C HIS A 247 2.10 12.76 25.46
N ALA A 248 3.29 12.47 25.99
CA ALA A 248 3.93 11.16 25.89
C ALA A 248 3.01 10.04 26.43
N LEU A 249 2.34 10.29 27.57
CA LEU A 249 1.36 9.38 28.14
C LEU A 249 0.08 9.26 27.28
N GLY A 250 -0.39 10.35 26.67
CA GLY A 250 -1.55 10.38 25.79
C GLY A 250 -1.31 9.61 24.49
N LEU A 251 -0.14 9.78 23.87
CA LEU A 251 0.27 9.04 22.69
C LEU A 251 0.47 7.55 23.01
N MET A 252 1.11 7.23 24.15
CA MET A 252 1.23 5.87 24.67
C MET A 252 -0.15 5.22 24.86
N ALA A 253 -1.08 5.91 25.52
CA ALA A 253 -2.44 5.42 25.74
C ALA A 253 -3.18 5.22 24.41
N THR A 254 -3.05 6.15 23.47
CA THR A 254 -3.66 6.07 22.14
C THR A 254 -3.13 4.87 21.35
N LEU A 255 -1.81 4.68 21.32
CA LEU A 255 -1.16 3.51 20.71
C LEU A 255 -1.61 2.21 21.38
N GLY A 256 -1.65 2.18 22.71
CA GLY A 256 -2.12 1.03 23.50
C GLY A 256 -3.57 0.66 23.17
N VAL A 257 -4.46 1.65 23.12
CA VAL A 257 -5.87 1.48 22.74
C VAL A 257 -5.98 0.99 21.30
N LEU A 258 -5.26 1.59 20.36
CA LEU A 258 -5.28 1.18 18.95
C LEU A 258 -4.84 -0.28 18.80
N VAL A 259 -3.74 -0.67 19.46
CA VAL A 259 -3.25 -2.05 19.43
C VAL A 259 -4.27 -3.01 20.04
N LEU A 260 -4.89 -2.66 21.17
CA LEU A 260 -5.93 -3.45 21.80
C LEU A 260 -7.13 -3.65 20.88
N LEU A 261 -7.59 -2.58 20.21
CA LEU A 261 -8.70 -2.62 19.27
C LEU A 261 -8.38 -3.48 18.04
N VAL A 262 -7.18 -3.37 17.48
CA VAL A 262 -6.71 -4.22 16.38
C VAL A 262 -6.69 -5.69 16.82
N ARG A 263 -6.09 -6.00 17.98
CA ARG A 263 -6.09 -7.36 18.54
C ARG A 263 -7.51 -7.91 18.68
N ASN A 264 -8.42 -7.16 19.32
CA ASN A 264 -9.80 -7.59 19.53
C ASN A 264 -10.55 -7.77 18.20
N SER A 265 -10.28 -6.93 17.19
CA SER A 265 -10.87 -7.08 15.86
C SER A 265 -10.42 -8.37 15.16
N VAL A 266 -9.14 -8.74 15.28
CA VAL A 266 -8.59 -9.98 14.72
C VAL A 266 -9.20 -11.20 15.40
N LEU A 267 -9.28 -11.19 16.73
CA LEU A 267 -9.89 -12.27 17.51
C LEU A 267 -11.36 -12.45 17.15
N ARG A 268 -12.12 -11.35 17.09
CA ARG A 268 -13.53 -11.36 16.71
C ARG A 268 -13.76 -11.86 15.28
N ALA A 269 -12.94 -11.42 14.32
CA ALA A 269 -13.09 -11.81 12.92
C ALA A 269 -12.89 -13.32 12.71
N ARG A 270 -12.06 -13.96 13.54
CA ARG A 270 -11.78 -15.40 13.45
C ARG A 270 -12.92 -16.26 13.93
N GLU A 271 -13.54 -15.90 15.05
CA GLU A 271 -14.75 -16.56 15.53
C GLU A 271 -15.86 -16.52 14.47
N LEU A 272 -16.04 -15.37 13.81
CA LEU A 272 -17.02 -15.25 12.74
C LEU A 272 -16.68 -16.08 11.49
N HIS A 273 -15.39 -16.25 11.16
CA HIS A 273 -14.97 -17.14 10.07
C HIS A 273 -15.17 -18.62 10.43
N ALA A 274 -14.90 -19.01 11.68
CA ALA A 274 -15.17 -20.35 12.16
C ALA A 274 -16.68 -20.66 12.12
N ASP A 275 -17.52 -19.71 12.55
CA ASP A 275 -18.98 -19.80 12.42
C ASP A 275 -19.44 -20.02 10.97
N ALA A 276 -18.88 -19.28 10.02
CA ALA A 276 -19.24 -19.39 8.62
C ALA A 276 -18.81 -20.73 8.00
N VAL A 277 -17.65 -21.26 8.39
CA VAL A 277 -17.21 -22.60 7.99
C VAL A 277 -18.11 -23.68 8.60
N ALA A 278 -18.46 -23.54 9.89
CA ALA A 278 -19.39 -24.44 10.56
C ALA A 278 -20.76 -24.45 9.88
N ALA A 279 -21.30 -23.29 9.53
CA ALA A 279 -22.56 -23.17 8.80
C ALA A 279 -22.50 -23.80 7.40
N ALA A 280 -21.38 -23.66 6.69
CA ALA A 280 -21.20 -24.22 5.35
C ALA A 280 -21.17 -25.76 5.33
N HIS A 281 -20.71 -26.41 6.41
CA HIS A 281 -20.64 -27.87 6.50
C HIS A 281 -21.82 -28.48 7.26
N GLY A 282 -22.36 -27.80 8.29
CA GLY A 282 -23.41 -28.29 9.18
C GLY A 282 -24.83 -27.82 8.85
N GLY A 283 -25.01 -26.93 7.87
CA GLY A 283 -26.30 -26.36 7.53
C GLY A 283 -26.83 -25.35 8.55
N ARG A 284 -28.00 -24.78 8.28
CA ARG A 284 -28.58 -23.66 9.05
C ARG A 284 -28.99 -24.06 10.48
N GLU A 285 -29.36 -25.32 10.70
CA GLU A 285 -29.88 -25.80 11.99
C GLU A 285 -28.76 -26.07 13.01
N GLY A 286 -27.66 -26.70 12.57
CA GLY A 286 -26.45 -26.87 13.39
C GLY A 286 -25.82 -25.54 13.79
N ALA A 287 -25.82 -24.55 12.90
CA ALA A 287 -25.33 -23.21 13.20
C ALA A 287 -26.18 -22.46 14.26
N MET A 288 -27.49 -22.69 14.29
CA MET A 288 -28.38 -22.13 15.30
C MET A 288 -28.28 -22.84 16.66
N ALA A 289 -27.78 -24.09 16.70
CA ALA A 289 -27.46 -24.79 17.95
C ALA A 289 -26.28 -24.15 18.69
N ILE A 290 -25.24 -23.70 17.96
CA ILE A 290 -24.10 -22.95 18.52
C ILE A 290 -24.60 -21.68 19.23
N LEU A 291 -25.50 -20.94 18.59
CA LEU A 291 -26.02 -19.68 19.12
C LEU A 291 -26.92 -19.87 20.35
N ARG A 292 -27.72 -20.94 20.40
CA ARG A 292 -28.59 -21.26 21.54
C ARG A 292 -27.80 -21.51 22.83
N GLY A 293 -26.58 -22.02 22.73
CA GLY A 293 -25.68 -22.20 23.89
C GLY A 293 -25.00 -20.91 24.40
N LEU A 294 -25.02 -19.82 23.63
CA LEU A 294 -24.26 -18.59 23.90
C LEU A 294 -25.09 -17.39 24.37
N LEU A 295 -26.43 -17.51 24.32
CA LEU A 295 -27.32 -16.49 24.86
C LEU A 295 -27.24 -16.52 26.40
N GLY A 296 -26.29 -15.77 26.95
CA GLY A 296 -26.25 -15.47 28.39
C GLY A 296 -27.47 -14.63 28.82
N PRO A 297 -27.79 -14.60 30.13
CA PRO A 297 -28.96 -13.91 30.65
C PRO A 297 -29.04 -12.46 30.16
N ALA A 298 -30.24 -12.05 29.72
CA ALA A 298 -30.51 -10.66 29.37
C ALA A 298 -30.06 -9.74 30.51
N THR A 299 -29.42 -8.63 30.19
CA THR A 299 -29.03 -7.58 31.14
C THR A 299 -30.26 -6.81 31.65
N ALA A 300 -31.30 -7.52 32.07
CA ALA A 300 -32.46 -6.96 32.73
C ALA A 300 -32.05 -6.59 34.16
N GLY A 301 -32.12 -5.30 34.50
CA GLY A 301 -31.83 -4.80 35.85
C GLY A 301 -30.61 -3.89 36.01
N ARG A 302 -29.88 -3.53 34.94
CA ARG A 302 -28.78 -2.54 35.03
C ARG A 302 -29.27 -1.14 34.61
N GLY A 303 -28.92 -0.12 35.41
CA GLY A 303 -29.21 1.29 35.08
C GLY A 303 -28.66 1.72 33.70
N PRO A 304 -29.21 2.78 33.09
CA PRO A 304 -29.01 3.11 31.67
C PRO A 304 -27.54 3.34 31.28
N ALA A 305 -26.75 3.99 32.14
CA ALA A 305 -25.33 4.24 31.92
C ALA A 305 -24.49 2.94 31.94
N ARG A 306 -24.72 2.05 32.92
CA ARG A 306 -24.04 0.75 32.99
C ARG A 306 -24.45 -0.17 31.84
N ALA A 307 -25.70 -0.09 31.39
CA ALA A 307 -26.16 -0.81 30.21
C ALA A 307 -25.49 -0.28 28.92
N ALA A 308 -25.33 1.04 28.78
CA ALA A 308 -24.62 1.66 27.66
C ALA A 308 -23.14 1.26 27.65
N LEU A 309 -22.45 1.34 28.79
CA LEU A 309 -21.06 0.90 28.92
C LEU A 309 -20.91 -0.60 28.61
N ALA A 310 -21.80 -1.46 29.13
CA ALA A 310 -21.80 -2.89 28.84
C ALA A 310 -22.07 -3.19 27.36
N ARG A 311 -22.85 -2.37 26.65
CA ARG A 311 -23.02 -2.47 25.19
C ARG A 311 -21.74 -2.08 24.46
N LEU A 312 -21.08 -0.99 24.87
CA LEU A 312 -19.83 -0.54 24.27
C LEU A 312 -18.70 -1.57 24.49
N THR A 313 -18.52 -2.07 25.71
CA THR A 313 -17.49 -3.06 26.02
C THR A 313 -17.73 -4.39 25.29
N ARG A 314 -18.99 -4.81 25.09
CA ARG A 314 -19.30 -5.97 24.24
C ARG A 314 -18.97 -5.72 22.76
N ARG A 315 -19.17 -4.50 22.25
CA ARG A 315 -18.82 -4.16 20.85
C ARG A 315 -17.31 -4.06 20.63
N LEU A 316 -16.57 -3.55 21.61
CA LEU A 316 -15.11 -3.40 21.57
C LEU A 316 -14.36 -4.64 22.07
N GLY A 317 -15.07 -5.59 22.67
CA GLY A 317 -14.54 -6.84 23.18
C GLY A 317 -14.04 -7.78 22.08
N TYR A 318 -13.28 -8.78 22.50
CA TYR A 318 -12.70 -9.78 21.61
C TYR A 318 -13.72 -10.84 21.15
N TRP A 319 -14.81 -11.03 21.90
CA TRP A 319 -15.90 -11.92 21.50
C TRP A 319 -16.92 -11.20 20.61
N PRO A 320 -17.39 -11.82 19.51
CA PRO A 320 -18.48 -11.27 18.70
C PRO A 320 -19.78 -11.22 19.51
N THR A 321 -20.62 -10.21 19.24
CA THR A 321 -21.96 -10.16 19.84
C THR A 321 -22.87 -11.23 19.23
N PRO A 322 -23.89 -11.73 19.95
CA PRO A 322 -24.82 -12.72 19.41
C PRO A 322 -25.49 -12.27 18.10
N GLU A 323 -25.79 -10.97 17.96
CA GLU A 323 -26.40 -10.40 16.76
C GLU A 323 -25.43 -10.43 15.57
N ALA A 324 -24.14 -10.22 15.81
CA ALA A 324 -23.11 -10.30 14.77
C ALA A 324 -22.97 -11.74 14.26
N ARG A 325 -22.98 -12.73 15.15
CA ARG A 325 -22.95 -14.16 14.79
C ARG A 325 -24.20 -14.53 14.01
N GLN A 326 -25.40 -14.19 14.50
CA GLN A 326 -26.66 -14.40 13.77
C GLN A 326 -26.64 -13.83 12.36
N ARG A 327 -26.14 -12.60 12.21
CA ARG A 327 -26.08 -11.93 10.92
C ARG A 327 -25.15 -12.64 9.94
N VAL A 328 -23.97 -13.08 10.39
CA VAL A 328 -23.02 -13.84 9.57
C VAL A 328 -23.58 -15.21 9.17
N LEU A 329 -24.30 -15.86 10.07
CA LEU A 329 -24.96 -17.14 9.77
C LEU A 329 -26.07 -17.00 8.72
N ARG A 330 -26.80 -15.88 8.73
CA ARG A 330 -27.82 -15.58 7.70
C ARG A 330 -27.20 -15.16 6.38
N GLU A 331 -26.14 -14.36 6.42
CA GLU A 331 -25.47 -13.81 5.25
C GLU A 331 -23.93 -13.99 5.34
N PRO A 332 -23.40 -15.18 5.03
CA PRO A 332 -21.96 -15.46 5.11
C PRO A 332 -21.11 -14.54 4.21
N ALA A 333 -21.72 -14.03 3.13
CA ALA A 333 -21.09 -13.08 2.23
C ALA A 333 -20.61 -11.79 2.93
N LEU A 334 -21.15 -11.44 4.09
CA LEU A 334 -20.73 -10.27 4.85
C LEU A 334 -19.27 -10.33 5.30
N LEU A 335 -18.72 -11.52 5.58
CA LEU A 335 -17.30 -11.66 5.96
C LEU A 335 -16.33 -11.40 4.82
N THR A 336 -16.82 -11.52 3.60
CA THR A 336 -16.04 -11.36 2.38
C THR A 336 -16.16 -9.95 1.79
N ARG A 337 -17.12 -9.14 2.28
CA ARG A 337 -17.33 -7.77 1.83
C ARG A 337 -16.44 -6.83 2.67
N PRO A 338 -15.47 -6.13 2.06
CA PRO A 338 -14.69 -5.15 2.80
C PRO A 338 -15.59 -4.00 3.24
N THR A 339 -15.40 -3.55 4.47
CA THR A 339 -16.11 -2.37 4.99
C THR A 339 -15.24 -1.12 4.89
N VAL A 340 -15.88 0.04 4.76
CA VAL A 340 -15.17 1.35 4.78
C VAL A 340 -14.41 1.52 6.08
N TRP A 341 -14.96 1.02 7.19
CA TRP A 341 -14.33 1.08 8.51
C TRP A 341 -13.12 0.18 8.65
N GLU A 342 -13.10 -0.99 7.99
CA GLU A 342 -11.87 -1.80 7.90
C GLU A 342 -10.76 -1.07 7.16
N MET A 343 -11.11 -0.38 6.06
CA MET A 343 -10.15 0.44 5.31
C MET A 343 -9.67 1.63 6.13
N ALA A 344 -10.58 2.33 6.81
CA ALA A 344 -10.23 3.42 7.72
C ALA A 344 -9.32 2.96 8.87
N GLY A 345 -9.62 1.81 9.50
CA GLY A 345 -8.76 1.24 10.53
C GLY A 345 -7.36 0.87 10.01
N ALA A 346 -7.27 0.25 8.82
CA ALA A 346 -5.99 -0.02 8.18
C ALA A 346 -5.21 1.26 7.86
N GLY A 347 -5.92 2.30 7.42
CA GLY A 347 -5.40 3.65 7.23
C GLY A 347 -4.83 4.22 8.52
N VAL A 348 -5.61 4.27 9.60
CA VAL A 348 -5.19 4.82 10.90
C VAL A 348 -3.91 4.16 11.40
N VAL A 349 -3.84 2.83 11.33
CA VAL A 349 -2.64 2.08 11.75
C VAL A 349 -1.42 2.47 10.90
N ALA A 350 -1.59 2.63 9.58
CA ALA A 350 -0.52 3.05 8.69
C ALA A 350 -0.13 4.53 8.85
N GLY A 351 -1.09 5.40 9.15
CA GLY A 351 -0.84 6.83 9.41
C GLY A 351 -0.05 7.04 10.69
N VAL A 352 -0.45 6.37 11.77
CA VAL A 352 0.28 6.35 13.04
C VAL A 352 1.68 5.78 12.84
N PHE A 353 1.81 4.69 12.07
CA PHE A 353 3.12 4.15 11.68
C PHE A 353 3.96 5.21 10.98
N ALA A 354 3.38 5.91 9.99
CA ALA A 354 4.11 6.86 9.15
C ALA A 354 4.67 8.03 9.97
N ALA A 355 3.87 8.57 10.88
CA ALA A 355 4.32 9.63 11.77
C ALA A 355 5.45 9.17 12.69
N SER A 356 5.36 7.95 13.25
CA SER A 356 6.43 7.36 14.06
C SER A 356 7.70 7.01 13.27
N ALA A 357 7.54 6.59 12.01
CA ALA A 357 8.66 6.21 11.17
C ALA A 357 9.49 7.42 10.73
N ASP A 358 8.95 8.64 10.84
CA ASP A 358 9.64 9.83 10.39
C ASP A 358 10.92 10.11 11.19
N GLY A 359 10.88 9.96 12.52
CA GLY A 359 12.08 10.04 13.37
C GLY A 359 13.07 8.90 13.13
N LEU A 360 12.56 7.68 12.88
CA LEU A 360 13.40 6.51 12.59
C LEU A 360 14.17 6.65 11.27
N VAL A 361 13.53 7.18 10.22
CA VAL A 361 14.17 7.48 8.93
C VAL A 361 15.34 8.43 9.14
N ASP A 362 15.11 9.51 9.87
CA ASP A 362 16.15 10.49 10.18
C ASP A 362 17.33 9.84 10.92
N THR A 363 17.09 9.02 11.95
CA THR A 363 18.15 8.32 12.69
C THR A 363 18.90 7.29 11.84
N LEU A 364 18.19 6.36 11.19
CA LEU A 364 18.82 5.23 10.50
C LEU A 364 19.53 5.63 9.21
N PHE A 365 18.96 6.54 8.42
CA PHE A 365 19.59 6.92 7.14
C PHE A 365 20.75 7.89 7.33
N ARG A 366 20.73 8.76 8.36
CA ARG A 366 21.91 9.53 8.75
C ARG A 366 23.05 8.61 9.20
N LEU A 367 22.71 7.52 9.92
CA LEU A 367 23.68 6.54 10.39
C LEU A 367 24.31 5.69 9.29
N LEU A 368 23.49 5.12 8.42
CA LEU A 368 23.94 4.11 7.45
C LEU A 368 24.63 4.71 6.22
N TRP A 369 24.27 5.93 5.83
CA TRP A 369 24.74 6.53 4.57
C TRP A 369 25.60 7.78 4.72
N GLY A 370 25.82 8.30 5.95
CA GLY A 370 26.74 9.41 6.21
C GLY A 370 26.45 10.68 5.41
N LYS A 371 25.22 10.81 4.88
CA LYS A 371 24.75 11.92 4.07
C LYS A 371 23.33 12.28 4.49
N LEU A 372 23.05 13.58 4.50
CA LEU A 372 21.73 14.16 4.81
C LEU A 372 20.66 13.89 3.72
N ASN A 373 20.80 12.84 2.89
CA ASN A 373 19.84 12.51 1.84
C ASN A 373 18.62 11.76 2.42
N THR A 374 17.89 12.42 3.31
CA THR A 374 16.66 11.94 3.96
C THR A 374 15.60 11.49 2.95
N ARG A 375 15.66 11.99 1.71
CA ARG A 375 14.74 11.61 0.63
C ARG A 375 14.82 10.13 0.26
N ALA A 376 16.00 9.52 0.21
CA ALA A 376 16.12 8.09 -0.09
C ALA A 376 15.48 7.22 1.01
N GLY A 377 15.65 7.62 2.26
CA GLY A 377 15.01 6.99 3.41
C GLY A 377 13.49 7.13 3.41
N ASP A 378 13.00 8.34 3.15
CA ASP A 378 11.56 8.61 2.99
C ASP A 378 10.93 7.77 1.87
N LEU A 379 11.63 7.65 0.74
CA LEU A 379 11.19 6.83 -0.38
C LEU A 379 11.14 5.35 0.01
N THR A 380 12.13 4.85 0.76
CA THR A 380 12.19 3.45 1.19
C THR A 380 11.05 3.10 2.16
N VAL A 381 10.88 3.90 3.21
CA VAL A 381 9.82 3.72 4.20
C VAL A 381 8.45 3.94 3.57
N GLY A 382 8.31 4.97 2.76
CA GLY A 382 7.13 5.22 1.95
C GLY A 382 6.78 4.02 1.07
N CYS A 383 7.74 3.40 0.39
CA CYS A 383 7.49 2.21 -0.42
C CYS A 383 6.98 1.04 0.44
N ALA A 384 7.55 0.81 1.62
CA ALA A 384 7.12 -0.27 2.51
C ALA A 384 5.68 -0.08 3.02
N ILE A 385 5.33 1.12 3.48
CA ILE A 385 3.97 1.46 3.91
C ILE A 385 3.01 1.39 2.72
N GLY A 386 3.39 1.98 1.60
CA GLY A 386 2.63 2.00 0.36
C GLY A 386 2.32 0.60 -0.15
N ALA A 387 3.29 -0.32 -0.09
CA ALA A 387 3.11 -1.73 -0.44
C ALA A 387 2.07 -2.40 0.45
N GLY A 388 2.11 -2.16 1.76
CA GLY A 388 1.10 -2.66 2.71
C GLY A 388 -0.30 -2.12 2.42
N LEU A 389 -0.44 -0.80 2.26
CA LEU A 389 -1.72 -0.13 1.98
C LEU A 389 -2.34 -0.58 0.66
N VAL A 390 -1.54 -0.60 -0.42
CA VAL A 390 -1.97 -1.04 -1.75
C VAL A 390 -2.32 -2.53 -1.72
N GLY A 391 -1.56 -3.35 -1.00
CA GLY A 391 -1.86 -4.78 -0.83
C GLY A 391 -3.20 -5.03 -0.14
N VAL A 392 -3.48 -4.30 0.96
CA VAL A 392 -4.77 -4.37 1.67
C VAL A 392 -5.92 -3.93 0.77
N LEU A 393 -5.76 -2.81 0.05
CA LEU A 393 -6.76 -2.32 -0.90
C LEU A 393 -7.01 -3.32 -2.04
N ALA A 394 -5.95 -3.89 -2.60
CA ALA A 394 -6.02 -4.90 -3.66
C ALA A 394 -6.77 -6.16 -3.21
N ALA A 395 -6.46 -6.67 -2.03
CA ALA A 395 -7.15 -7.83 -1.46
C ALA A 395 -8.63 -7.53 -1.14
N ALA A 396 -8.93 -6.32 -0.63
CA ALA A 396 -10.30 -5.88 -0.37
C ALA A 396 -11.12 -5.79 -1.66
N VAL A 397 -10.61 -5.09 -2.67
CA VAL A 397 -11.28 -4.91 -3.97
C VAL A 397 -11.46 -6.26 -4.67
N TRP A 398 -10.44 -7.13 -4.68
CA TRP A 398 -10.54 -8.45 -5.28
C TRP A 398 -11.66 -9.28 -4.66
N ARG A 399 -11.75 -9.33 -3.32
CA ARG A 399 -12.81 -10.02 -2.61
C ARG A 399 -14.18 -9.42 -2.91
N ALA A 400 -14.30 -8.09 -2.89
CA ALA A 400 -15.53 -7.38 -3.21
C ALA A 400 -16.06 -7.73 -4.62
N VAL A 401 -15.17 -7.78 -5.61
CA VAL A 401 -15.55 -8.16 -6.98
C VAL A 401 -15.92 -9.64 -7.07
N ALA A 402 -15.16 -10.53 -6.44
CA ALA A 402 -15.42 -11.98 -6.45
C ALA A 402 -16.81 -12.35 -5.89
N VAL A 403 -17.28 -11.59 -4.90
CA VAL A 403 -18.58 -11.79 -4.25
C VAL A 403 -19.71 -11.13 -5.05
N SER A 404 -19.44 -10.03 -5.76
CA SER A 404 -20.44 -9.29 -6.55
C SER A 404 -21.01 -10.07 -7.75
N ASP A 405 -20.35 -11.15 -8.17
CA ASP A 405 -20.85 -12.07 -9.21
C ASP A 405 -21.83 -13.13 -8.67
N LEU A 406 -21.90 -13.31 -7.34
CA LEU A 406 -22.70 -14.33 -6.66
C LEU A 406 -23.94 -13.77 -5.93
N ALA A 407 -24.03 -12.45 -5.80
CA ALA A 407 -25.04 -11.74 -5.00
C ALA A 407 -25.49 -10.45 -5.72
N PRO A 408 -26.53 -9.74 -5.25
CA PRO A 408 -26.93 -8.46 -5.83
C PRO A 408 -25.74 -7.51 -5.95
N ARG A 409 -25.63 -6.83 -7.10
CA ARG A 409 -24.49 -5.95 -7.40
C ARG A 409 -24.31 -4.93 -6.26
N PRO A 410 -23.09 -4.76 -5.72
CA PRO A 410 -22.85 -3.76 -4.69
C PRO A 410 -23.19 -2.37 -5.22
N SER A 411 -23.68 -1.51 -4.32
CA SER A 411 -23.93 -0.11 -4.64
C SER A 411 -22.69 0.52 -5.29
N LYS A 412 -22.90 1.32 -6.34
CA LYS A 412 -21.81 2.02 -7.03
C LYS A 412 -20.98 2.89 -6.08
N LEU A 413 -21.56 3.30 -4.95
CA LEU A 413 -20.93 4.10 -3.90
C LEU A 413 -19.83 3.34 -3.12
N VAL A 414 -19.82 1.99 -3.14
CA VAL A 414 -18.80 1.21 -2.42
C VAL A 414 -17.40 1.43 -2.99
N TRP A 415 -17.28 1.58 -4.32
CA TRP A 415 -15.99 1.70 -4.99
C TRP A 415 -15.21 2.97 -4.64
N PRO A 416 -15.80 4.18 -4.58
CA PRO A 416 -15.10 5.34 -4.05
C PRO A 416 -14.95 5.31 -2.52
N ALA A 417 -15.84 4.64 -1.79
CA ALA A 417 -15.81 4.64 -0.32
C ALA A 417 -14.63 3.85 0.27
N LEU A 418 -14.17 2.77 -0.38
CA LEU A 418 -13.01 1.99 0.08
C LEU A 418 -11.70 2.82 0.10
N PRO A 419 -11.25 3.44 -1.01
CA PRO A 419 -10.06 4.29 -0.99
C PRO A 419 -10.26 5.55 -0.14
N ALA A 420 -11.46 6.13 -0.09
CA ALA A 420 -11.74 7.27 0.79
C ALA A 420 -11.60 6.90 2.28
N GLY A 421 -12.10 5.74 2.69
CA GLY A 421 -11.90 5.21 4.04
C GLY A 421 -10.43 5.01 4.35
N LEU A 422 -9.67 4.36 3.45
CA LEU A 422 -8.25 4.11 3.62
C LEU A 422 -7.43 5.40 3.78
N VAL A 423 -7.64 6.36 2.88
CA VAL A 423 -6.93 7.65 2.89
C VAL A 423 -7.37 8.50 4.06
N GLY A 424 -8.67 8.61 4.35
CA GLY A 424 -9.17 9.34 5.51
C GLY A 424 -8.66 8.77 6.82
N GLY A 425 -8.60 7.45 6.94
CA GLY A 425 -7.97 6.78 8.08
C GLY A 425 -6.49 7.07 8.19
N TYR A 426 -5.74 7.00 7.08
CA TYR A 426 -4.30 7.33 7.06
C TYR A 426 -4.04 8.76 7.52
N LEU A 427 -4.77 9.73 6.97
CA LEU A 427 -4.65 11.12 7.34
C LEU A 427 -4.99 11.34 8.82
N ALA A 428 -6.10 10.76 9.30
CA ALA A 428 -6.46 10.84 10.72
C ALA A 428 -5.40 10.22 11.63
N GLY A 429 -4.82 9.08 11.25
CA GLY A 429 -3.75 8.43 12.00
C GLY A 429 -2.45 9.23 12.01
N ALA A 430 -2.08 9.82 10.88
CA ALA A 430 -0.88 10.65 10.74
C ALA A 430 -1.00 11.98 11.51
N SER A 431 -2.23 12.47 11.73
CA SER A 431 -2.50 13.67 12.53
C SER A 431 -2.57 13.41 14.04
N LEU A 432 -2.56 12.16 14.51
CA LEU A 432 -2.66 11.87 15.95
C LEU A 432 -1.49 12.45 16.77
N PRO A 433 -0.22 12.34 16.34
CA PRO A 433 0.90 12.98 17.03
C PRO A 433 0.81 14.52 17.02
N LEU A 434 0.35 15.12 15.92
CA LEU A 434 0.16 16.57 15.79
C LEU A 434 -0.91 17.13 16.74
N ILE A 435 -1.95 16.37 17.04
CA ILE A 435 -3.00 16.76 18.01
C ILE A 435 -2.45 16.73 19.45
N THR A 436 -1.39 15.96 19.68
CA THR A 436 -0.73 15.86 20.98
C THR A 436 0.45 16.81 21.15
N ASP A 437 1.00 17.46 20.13
CA ASP A 437 2.19 18.33 20.25
C ASP A 437 1.83 19.83 20.39
N GLY A 438 1.11 20.20 21.46
CA GLY A 438 0.71 21.60 21.69
C GLY A 438 1.84 22.60 22.01
N THR A 439 3.10 22.32 21.69
CA THR A 439 4.28 23.12 22.08
C THR A 439 5.14 23.52 20.88
N GLU A 440 5.41 24.82 20.77
CA GLU A 440 6.36 25.40 19.83
C GLU A 440 7.81 25.07 20.27
N LEU A 441 8.51 24.15 19.59
CA LEU A 441 9.97 24.10 19.46
C LEU A 441 10.33 23.43 18.09
N PRO A 442 11.51 23.69 17.50
CA PRO A 442 11.60 24.12 16.10
C PRO A 442 11.40 23.02 15.04
N ALA A 443 10.38 23.26 14.23
CA ALA A 443 10.34 23.11 12.77
C ALA A 443 10.57 21.70 12.21
N THR A 444 9.58 20.82 12.39
CA THR A 444 9.17 20.01 11.23
C THR A 444 8.05 20.75 10.51
N ALA A 445 8.18 20.90 9.20
CA ALA A 445 7.30 21.74 8.37
C ALA A 445 5.82 21.27 8.30
N LEU A 446 5.44 20.23 9.07
CA LEU A 446 4.05 19.80 9.29
C LEU A 446 3.35 20.62 10.40
N GLU A 447 4.09 21.18 11.37
CA GLU A 447 3.54 21.99 12.47
C GLU A 447 3.10 23.39 12.03
N GLU A 448 3.89 24.06 11.17
CA GLU A 448 3.57 25.41 10.66
C GLU A 448 2.26 25.46 9.84
N GLN A 449 1.74 24.32 9.36
CA GLN A 449 0.56 24.28 8.47
C GLN A 449 -0.74 23.85 9.16
N GLY A 450 -0.69 23.29 10.37
CA GLY A 450 -1.86 22.71 11.03
C GLY A 450 -2.66 21.79 10.10
N PHE A 451 -3.99 21.78 10.19
CA PHE A 451 -4.85 20.93 9.34
C PHE A 451 -4.83 21.32 7.83
N ALA A 452 -4.20 22.44 7.42
CA ALA A 452 -4.19 22.88 6.02
C ALA A 452 -3.40 21.93 5.09
N TRP A 453 -2.42 21.18 5.63
CA TRP A 453 -1.67 20.18 4.86
C TRP A 453 -2.59 19.04 4.38
N LEU A 454 -3.63 18.69 5.14
CA LEU A 454 -4.61 17.66 4.79
C LEU A 454 -5.40 18.05 3.53
N LEU A 455 -5.79 19.32 3.43
CA LEU A 455 -6.53 19.83 2.28
C LEU A 455 -5.67 19.86 1.01
N ARG A 456 -4.35 20.10 1.14
CA ARG A 456 -3.43 20.16 -0.01
C ARG A 456 -2.99 18.78 -0.50
N THR A 457 -2.64 17.88 0.41
CA THR A 457 -2.00 16.59 0.06
C THR A 457 -2.98 15.42 -0.02
N GLY A 458 -4.09 15.49 0.75
CA GLY A 458 -5.11 14.46 0.81
C GLY A 458 -5.78 14.16 -0.54
N PRO A 459 -6.17 15.19 -1.34
CA PRO A 459 -6.74 14.96 -2.67
C PRO A 459 -5.81 14.23 -3.63
N VAL A 460 -4.50 14.53 -3.59
CA VAL A 460 -3.48 13.87 -4.42
C VAL A 460 -3.36 12.38 -4.06
N LEU A 461 -3.33 12.07 -2.76
CA LEU A 461 -3.31 10.70 -2.26
C LEU A 461 -4.60 9.93 -2.61
N LEU A 462 -5.76 10.58 -2.45
CA LEU A 462 -7.06 10.01 -2.81
C LEU A 462 -7.19 9.74 -4.31
N ALA A 463 -6.70 10.65 -5.16
CA ALA A 463 -6.69 10.46 -6.61
C ALA A 463 -5.85 9.22 -7.00
N GLY A 464 -4.68 9.05 -6.38
CA GLY A 464 -3.86 7.83 -6.54
C GLY A 464 -4.60 6.56 -6.12
N ALA A 465 -5.18 6.55 -4.91
CA ALA A 465 -5.94 5.41 -4.39
C ALA A 465 -7.18 5.07 -5.25
N ALA A 466 -7.84 6.09 -5.80
CA ALA A 466 -8.94 5.93 -6.74
C ALA A 466 -8.48 5.29 -8.06
N CYS A 467 -7.34 5.74 -8.62
CA CYS A 467 -6.75 5.14 -9.82
C CYS A 467 -6.42 3.65 -9.62
N VAL A 468 -5.81 3.30 -8.48
CA VAL A 468 -5.53 1.89 -8.09
C VAL A 468 -6.83 1.10 -8.07
N THR A 469 -7.87 1.64 -7.42
CA THR A 469 -9.16 0.98 -7.27
C THR A 469 -9.85 0.76 -8.63
N ILE A 470 -9.84 1.77 -9.51
CA ILE A 470 -10.43 1.66 -10.85
C ILE A 470 -9.72 0.56 -11.67
N TRP A 471 -8.38 0.55 -11.62
CA TRP A 471 -7.59 -0.48 -12.29
C TRP A 471 -7.87 -1.87 -11.72
N LEU A 472 -7.84 -2.03 -10.39
CA LEU A 472 -8.10 -3.28 -9.69
C LEU A 472 -9.50 -3.83 -10.00
N VAL A 473 -10.53 -2.99 -9.97
CA VAL A 473 -11.91 -3.39 -10.30
C VAL A 473 -11.98 -3.88 -11.74
N SER A 474 -11.33 -3.19 -12.68
CA SER A 474 -11.29 -3.61 -14.08
C SER A 474 -10.54 -4.93 -14.27
N ALA A 475 -9.38 -5.09 -13.63
CA ALA A 475 -8.57 -6.30 -13.70
C ALA A 475 -9.28 -7.51 -13.06
N ALA A 476 -9.85 -7.33 -11.86
CA ALA A 476 -10.58 -8.37 -11.15
C ALA A 476 -11.82 -8.84 -11.95
N ARG A 477 -12.65 -7.92 -12.46
CA ARG A 477 -13.82 -8.27 -13.29
C ARG A 477 -13.45 -9.00 -14.59
N ALA A 478 -12.27 -8.71 -15.13
CA ALA A 478 -11.75 -9.37 -16.31
C ALA A 478 -11.28 -10.81 -16.01
N LEU A 479 -10.54 -10.97 -14.91
CA LEU A 479 -9.83 -12.19 -14.58
C LEU A 479 -10.70 -13.19 -13.82
N LEU A 480 -11.52 -12.77 -12.86
CA LEU A 480 -12.28 -13.68 -11.99
C LEU A 480 -13.15 -14.72 -12.75
N PRO A 481 -13.87 -14.37 -13.83
CA PRO A 481 -14.63 -15.36 -14.60
C PRO A 481 -13.76 -16.43 -15.27
N ARG A 482 -12.50 -16.10 -15.59
CA ARG A 482 -11.56 -16.97 -16.33
C ARG A 482 -10.48 -17.59 -15.44
N ALA A 483 -10.23 -16.98 -14.28
CA ALA A 483 -9.09 -17.24 -13.42
C ALA A 483 -9.36 -16.99 -11.93
N ARG A 484 -10.10 -17.91 -11.31
CA ARG A 484 -10.27 -17.99 -9.84
C ARG A 484 -9.04 -18.51 -9.08
N SER A 485 -7.87 -18.63 -9.74
CA SER A 485 -6.66 -19.16 -9.09
C SER A 485 -5.96 -18.10 -8.22
N ARG A 486 -5.42 -18.52 -7.07
CA ARG A 486 -4.59 -17.68 -6.18
C ARG A 486 -3.42 -17.00 -6.91
N ARG A 487 -2.84 -17.64 -7.93
CA ARG A 487 -1.79 -17.06 -8.78
C ARG A 487 -2.19 -15.76 -9.48
N ALA A 488 -3.44 -15.66 -9.96
CA ALA A 488 -3.95 -14.46 -10.60
C ALA A 488 -4.13 -13.32 -9.59
N LEU A 489 -4.61 -13.65 -8.39
CA LEU A 489 -4.66 -12.70 -7.27
C LEU A 489 -3.25 -12.20 -6.92
N TYR A 490 -2.27 -13.08 -6.74
CA TYR A 490 -0.90 -12.68 -6.40
C TYR A 490 -0.27 -11.82 -7.48
N ALA A 491 -0.45 -12.15 -8.77
CA ALA A 491 0.07 -11.33 -9.87
C ALA A 491 -0.56 -9.93 -9.90
N VAL A 492 -1.87 -9.82 -9.66
CA VAL A 492 -2.59 -8.53 -9.61
C VAL A 492 -2.17 -7.72 -8.39
N VAL A 493 -2.02 -8.34 -7.22
CA VAL A 493 -1.53 -7.67 -6.01
C VAL A 493 -0.09 -7.20 -6.21
N ALA A 494 0.80 -8.06 -6.70
CA ALA A 494 2.20 -7.71 -6.97
C ALA A 494 2.32 -6.56 -7.98
N THR A 495 1.56 -6.62 -9.08
CA THR A 495 1.50 -5.53 -10.07
C THR A 495 1.03 -4.23 -9.43
N SER A 496 0.01 -4.29 -8.57
CA SER A 496 -0.49 -3.10 -7.86
C SER A 496 0.58 -2.51 -6.96
N VAL A 497 1.25 -3.35 -6.16
CA VAL A 497 2.31 -2.93 -5.23
C VAL A 497 3.46 -2.29 -5.99
N VAL A 498 4.01 -2.95 -7.02
CA VAL A 498 5.13 -2.43 -7.81
C VAL A 498 4.78 -1.10 -8.49
N SER A 499 3.53 -0.92 -8.94
CA SER A 499 3.12 0.28 -9.68
C SER A 499 2.73 1.46 -8.79
N PHE A 500 2.12 1.20 -7.63
CA PHE A 500 1.51 2.26 -6.80
C PHE A 500 2.21 2.49 -5.46
N ALA A 501 3.04 1.58 -4.96
CA ALA A 501 3.88 1.85 -3.79
C ALA A 501 4.89 2.99 -4.06
N PRO A 502 5.54 3.08 -5.24
CA PRO A 502 6.40 4.23 -5.57
C PRO A 502 5.65 5.57 -5.55
N TRP A 503 4.40 5.60 -6.03
CA TRP A 503 3.57 6.80 -5.95
C TRP A 503 3.33 7.25 -4.51
N PHE A 504 2.98 6.31 -3.62
CA PHE A 504 2.83 6.61 -2.20
C PHE A 504 4.16 7.06 -1.58
N ALA A 505 5.28 6.46 -1.98
CA ALA A 505 6.61 6.84 -1.50
C ALA A 505 7.00 8.27 -1.91
N VAL A 506 6.73 8.64 -3.14
CA VAL A 506 6.93 10.00 -3.64
C VAL A 506 6.05 10.98 -2.87
N TRP A 507 4.77 10.65 -2.66
CA TRP A 507 3.88 11.46 -1.84
C TRP A 507 4.41 11.57 -0.40
N TYR A 508 4.89 10.46 0.17
CA TYR A 508 5.46 10.36 1.50
C TYR A 508 6.67 11.29 1.66
N SER A 509 7.61 11.25 0.72
CA SER A 509 8.80 12.11 0.74
C SER A 509 8.46 13.58 0.48
N THR A 510 7.59 13.86 -0.50
CA THR A 510 7.26 15.24 -0.91
C THR A 510 6.50 15.99 0.19
N ARG A 511 5.77 15.29 1.07
CA ARG A 511 5.07 15.91 2.21
C ARG A 511 6.00 16.62 3.20
N ARG A 512 7.30 16.29 3.21
CA ARG A 512 8.27 16.95 4.09
C ARG A 512 8.93 18.19 3.46
N ILE A 513 8.81 18.38 2.14
CA ILE A 513 9.46 19.46 1.38
C ILE A 513 8.64 20.77 1.49
N VAL A 514 8.29 21.15 2.72
CA VAL A 514 7.17 22.08 2.97
C VAL A 514 7.60 23.54 3.19
N ARG A 515 8.91 23.85 3.23
CA ARG A 515 9.35 25.25 3.04
C ARG A 515 9.04 25.80 1.63
N THR A 516 8.71 24.96 0.64
CA THR A 516 8.61 25.38 -0.78
C THR A 516 7.55 24.64 -1.62
N ASN A 517 6.27 24.69 -1.25
CA ASN A 517 5.18 24.40 -2.20
C ASN A 517 5.28 23.04 -2.94
N GLY A 518 5.83 21.98 -2.32
CA GLY A 518 6.23 20.74 -3.02
C GLY A 518 5.11 19.99 -3.79
N PHE A 519 3.84 20.21 -3.48
CA PHE A 519 2.71 19.66 -4.27
C PHE A 519 2.07 20.66 -5.22
N GLN A 520 2.49 21.92 -5.21
CA GLN A 520 1.99 22.93 -6.13
C GLN A 520 2.62 22.72 -7.51
N PRO A 521 1.81 22.73 -8.58
CA PRO A 521 2.34 22.82 -9.92
C PRO A 521 3.02 24.18 -10.13
N VAL A 522 4.15 24.19 -10.81
CA VAL A 522 4.91 25.39 -11.16
C VAL A 522 4.94 25.51 -12.68
N LEU A 523 4.55 26.66 -13.22
CA LEU A 523 4.67 26.95 -14.64
C LEU A 523 6.14 27.22 -14.98
N GLY A 524 6.50 27.05 -16.25
CA GLY A 524 7.83 27.40 -16.74
C GLY A 524 8.07 28.92 -16.73
N ASP A 525 9.33 29.29 -16.85
CA ASP A 525 9.72 30.70 -16.90
C ASP A 525 9.44 31.33 -18.27
N ALA A 526 9.20 32.64 -18.27
CA ALA A 526 9.13 33.43 -19.49
C ALA A 526 10.55 33.52 -20.09
N PRO A 527 10.70 33.40 -21.43
CA PRO A 527 12.01 33.49 -22.06
C PRO A 527 12.44 34.96 -22.11
N ASP A 528 13.64 35.28 -21.61
CA ASP A 528 14.16 36.66 -21.59
C ASP A 528 14.16 37.30 -22.99
N LEU A 529 14.73 36.59 -23.96
CA LEU A 529 14.71 36.98 -25.38
C LEU A 529 13.48 36.40 -26.07
N GLY A 530 12.65 37.29 -26.62
CA GLY A 530 11.41 36.94 -27.31
C GLY A 530 10.17 36.88 -26.41
N SER A 531 10.27 37.23 -25.12
CA SER A 531 9.12 37.38 -24.21
C SER A 531 8.02 38.32 -24.73
N SER A 532 8.40 39.35 -25.50
CA SER A 532 7.47 40.30 -26.14
C SER A 532 6.65 39.66 -27.26
N ILE A 533 7.08 38.52 -27.80
CA ILE A 533 6.33 37.71 -28.76
C ILE A 533 5.32 36.90 -27.95
N GLY A 534 4.15 37.49 -27.68
CA GLY A 534 3.17 36.94 -26.74
C GLY A 534 2.75 35.48 -27.02
N TRP A 535 2.74 35.06 -28.30
CA TRP A 535 2.45 33.67 -28.66
C TRP A 535 3.60 32.70 -28.41
N TYR A 536 4.86 33.15 -28.33
CA TYR A 536 6.04 32.33 -28.00
C TYR A 536 6.24 32.20 -26.48
N ARG A 537 5.88 33.25 -25.73
CA ARG A 537 5.86 33.23 -24.26
C ARG A 537 4.95 32.13 -23.71
N ALA A 538 3.73 32.00 -24.26
CA ALA A 538 2.75 31.03 -23.78
C ALA A 538 3.26 29.56 -23.84
N PRO A 539 3.80 29.05 -24.96
CA PRO A 539 4.48 27.75 -25.00
C PRO A 539 5.59 27.61 -23.97
N SER A 540 6.44 28.61 -23.75
CA SER A 540 7.52 28.53 -22.74
C SER A 540 6.96 28.28 -21.33
N GLU A 541 5.98 29.07 -20.91
CA GLU A 541 5.38 28.96 -19.57
C GLU A 541 4.57 27.66 -19.41
N TRP A 542 3.76 27.29 -20.40
CA TRP A 542 2.88 26.12 -20.32
C TRP A 542 3.61 24.79 -20.52
N THR A 543 4.61 24.74 -21.41
CA THR A 543 5.36 23.50 -21.69
C THR A 543 6.50 23.28 -20.71
N GLY A 544 7.04 24.36 -20.12
CA GLY A 544 7.97 24.32 -18.99
C GLY A 544 7.33 23.95 -17.65
N PHE A 545 6.06 23.54 -17.65
CA PHE A 545 5.35 23.03 -16.47
C PHE A 545 6.15 21.94 -15.74
N THR A 546 6.33 22.14 -14.44
CA THR A 546 6.93 21.17 -13.54
C THR A 546 6.01 20.87 -12.36
N TRP A 547 6.03 19.60 -11.94
CA TRP A 547 5.31 19.17 -10.76
C TRP A 547 6.16 18.16 -10.01
N GLN A 548 6.66 18.57 -8.84
CA GLN A 548 7.69 17.85 -8.10
C GLN A 548 7.39 16.35 -7.88
N PRO A 549 6.15 15.92 -7.55
CA PRO A 549 5.85 14.49 -7.45
C PRO A 549 6.16 13.71 -8.73
N LEU A 550 5.83 14.24 -9.92
CA LEU A 550 6.15 13.56 -11.18
C LEU A 550 7.64 13.58 -11.47
N THR A 551 8.35 14.66 -11.12
CA THR A 551 9.80 14.74 -11.27
C THR A 551 10.49 13.67 -10.42
N VAL A 552 10.13 13.52 -9.15
CA VAL A 552 10.71 12.50 -8.25
C VAL A 552 10.29 11.10 -8.69
N LEU A 553 9.04 10.89 -9.10
CA LEU A 553 8.57 9.61 -9.63
C LEU A 553 9.33 9.21 -10.91
N GLY A 554 9.70 10.19 -11.75
CA GLY A 554 10.57 10.02 -12.91
C GLY A 554 12.03 9.77 -12.56
N GLN A 555 12.46 9.90 -11.30
CA GLN A 555 13.80 9.47 -10.90
C GLN A 555 13.79 8.01 -10.43
N LEU A 556 12.61 7.42 -10.18
CA LEU A 556 12.49 6.04 -9.72
C LEU A 556 12.55 5.05 -10.89
N PRO A 557 13.49 4.09 -10.88
CA PRO A 557 13.66 3.12 -11.97
C PRO A 557 12.48 2.15 -12.10
N SER A 558 11.80 1.86 -10.99
CA SER A 558 10.64 0.96 -10.95
C SER A 558 9.38 1.52 -11.62
N THR A 559 9.34 2.82 -11.91
CA THR A 559 8.14 3.50 -12.40
C THR A 559 7.70 2.99 -13.78
N LEU A 560 8.62 2.91 -14.75
CA LEU A 560 8.30 2.42 -16.09
C LEU A 560 7.87 0.95 -16.06
N VAL A 561 8.59 0.12 -15.29
CA VAL A 561 8.24 -1.30 -15.07
C VAL A 561 6.83 -1.43 -14.50
N GLY A 562 6.48 -0.62 -13.48
CA GLY A 562 5.13 -0.56 -12.93
C GLY A 562 4.08 -0.22 -13.99
N LEU A 563 4.28 0.87 -14.74
CA LEU A 563 3.37 1.29 -15.80
C LEU A 563 3.16 0.21 -16.87
N MET A 564 4.21 -0.52 -17.24
CA MET A 564 4.12 -1.65 -18.17
C MET A 564 3.32 -2.81 -17.59
N LEU A 565 3.60 -3.21 -16.34
CA LEU A 565 2.89 -4.30 -15.68
C LEU A 565 1.38 -4.05 -15.56
N LEU A 566 0.96 -2.78 -15.40
CA LEU A 566 -0.46 -2.41 -15.33
C LEU A 566 -1.26 -2.86 -16.56
N TRP A 567 -0.67 -2.91 -17.75
CA TRP A 567 -1.37 -3.41 -18.94
C TRP A 567 -0.93 -4.82 -19.35
N LEU A 568 0.35 -5.17 -19.17
CA LEU A 568 0.89 -6.49 -19.52
C LEU A 568 0.26 -7.60 -18.67
N THR A 569 0.24 -7.47 -17.34
CA THR A 569 -0.26 -8.53 -16.44
C THR A 569 -1.70 -8.95 -16.74
N PRO A 570 -2.70 -8.03 -16.79
CA PRO A 570 -4.06 -8.44 -17.08
C PRO A 570 -4.23 -8.98 -18.50
N LEU A 571 -3.52 -8.44 -19.51
CA LEU A 571 -3.65 -8.92 -20.88
C LEU A 571 -2.98 -10.29 -21.09
N ALA A 572 -1.77 -10.50 -20.55
CA ALA A 572 -1.05 -11.77 -20.64
C ALA A 572 -1.84 -12.91 -19.97
N LEU A 573 -2.38 -12.68 -18.76
CA LEU A 573 -3.19 -13.68 -18.06
C LEU A 573 -4.47 -14.06 -18.82
N LEU A 574 -5.08 -13.11 -19.53
CA LEU A 574 -6.25 -13.37 -20.38
C LEU A 574 -5.85 -14.19 -21.61
N LEU A 575 -4.79 -13.78 -22.32
CA LEU A 575 -4.36 -14.41 -23.58
C LEU A 575 -3.82 -15.82 -23.37
N LEU A 576 -3.01 -16.05 -22.32
CA LEU A 576 -2.42 -17.36 -22.01
C LEU A 576 -3.48 -18.41 -21.65
N ARG A 577 -4.55 -17.99 -20.95
CA ARG A 577 -5.60 -18.93 -20.52
C ARG A 577 -6.64 -19.24 -21.59
N ASP A 578 -6.96 -18.30 -22.46
CA ASP A 578 -7.85 -18.56 -23.60
C ASP A 578 -7.23 -19.61 -24.54
N LYS A 579 -5.89 -19.64 -24.67
CA LYS A 579 -5.16 -20.67 -25.42
C LYS A 579 -5.23 -22.05 -24.75
N ALA A 580 -5.19 -22.11 -23.41
CA ALA A 580 -5.16 -23.37 -22.65
C ALA A 580 -6.52 -24.08 -22.56
N ARG A 581 -7.65 -23.37 -22.68
CA ARG A 581 -8.99 -23.96 -22.47
C ARG A 581 -9.80 -24.22 -23.74
N GLY A 582 -9.26 -23.93 -24.92
CA GLY A 582 -9.98 -24.13 -26.20
C GLY A 582 -11.37 -23.44 -26.26
N ALA A 583 -11.64 -22.49 -25.36
CA ALA A 583 -12.98 -21.98 -25.11
C ALA A 583 -13.40 -21.02 -26.23
N GLY A 584 -14.49 -21.40 -26.93
CA GLY A 584 -15.05 -20.67 -28.05
C GLY A 584 -15.49 -19.23 -27.73
N ALA A 585 -15.35 -18.37 -28.74
CA ALA A 585 -16.08 -17.11 -28.99
C ALA A 585 -16.30 -16.09 -27.84
N GLY A 586 -15.51 -16.13 -26.77
CA GLY A 586 -15.38 -14.99 -25.87
C GLY A 586 -14.74 -13.80 -26.61
N VAL A 587 -15.34 -12.61 -26.53
CA VAL A 587 -14.81 -11.38 -27.17
C VAL A 587 -13.35 -11.17 -26.76
N ARG A 588 -12.41 -11.50 -27.66
CA ARG A 588 -10.98 -11.28 -27.44
C ARG A 588 -10.72 -9.79 -27.17
N PRO A 589 -9.80 -9.46 -26.24
CA PRO A 589 -9.42 -8.07 -26.04
C PRO A 589 -8.91 -7.51 -27.37
N ARG A 590 -9.39 -6.32 -27.78
CA ARG A 590 -9.01 -5.67 -29.04
C ARG A 590 -7.63 -4.99 -28.89
N VAL A 591 -6.62 -5.79 -28.56
CA VAL A 591 -5.25 -5.30 -28.32
C VAL A 591 -4.71 -4.67 -29.60
N GLY A 592 -4.91 -5.30 -30.77
CA GLY A 592 -4.46 -4.76 -32.05
C GLY A 592 -4.97 -3.35 -32.35
N THR A 593 -6.22 -3.03 -32.00
CA THR A 593 -6.75 -1.66 -32.20
C THR A 593 -6.12 -0.65 -31.25
N ALA A 594 -5.78 -1.07 -30.04
CA ALA A 594 -5.10 -0.20 -29.06
C ALA A 594 -3.66 0.10 -29.51
N LEU A 595 -2.92 -0.93 -29.96
CA LEU A 595 -1.56 -0.77 -30.48
C LEU A 595 -1.54 0.10 -31.76
N LEU A 596 -2.47 -0.13 -32.69
CA LEU A 596 -2.56 0.67 -33.92
C LEU A 596 -2.87 2.14 -33.62
N ALA A 597 -3.81 2.42 -32.71
CA ALA A 597 -4.11 3.78 -32.29
C ALA A 597 -2.90 4.43 -31.59
N GLY A 598 -2.18 3.66 -30.76
CA GLY A 598 -0.94 4.09 -30.13
C GLY A 598 0.13 4.50 -31.14
N LEU A 599 0.37 3.65 -32.13
CA LEU A 599 1.32 3.88 -33.22
C LEU A 599 0.93 5.09 -34.06
N ALA A 600 -0.35 5.22 -34.44
CA ALA A 600 -0.85 6.38 -35.16
C ALA A 600 -0.63 7.68 -34.36
N GLY A 601 -0.86 7.65 -33.04
CA GLY A 601 -0.53 8.76 -32.14
C GLY A 601 0.95 9.10 -32.17
N GLY A 602 1.83 8.10 -32.06
CA GLY A 602 3.28 8.30 -32.12
C GLY A 602 3.73 8.92 -33.45
N VAL A 603 3.32 8.33 -34.57
CA VAL A 603 3.63 8.82 -35.93
C VAL A 603 3.17 10.26 -36.14
N SER A 604 2.02 10.65 -35.58
CA SER A 604 1.56 12.04 -35.64
C SER A 604 2.50 13.01 -34.92
N VAL A 605 3.08 12.60 -33.79
CA VAL A 605 4.08 13.41 -33.05
C VAL A 605 5.37 13.52 -33.85
N ILE A 606 5.83 12.43 -34.48
CA ILE A 606 7.02 12.45 -35.35
C ILE A 606 6.82 13.45 -36.49
N ALA A 607 5.68 13.37 -37.19
CA ALA A 607 5.39 14.24 -38.32
C ALA A 607 5.37 15.73 -37.91
N VAL A 608 4.71 16.06 -36.80
CA VAL A 608 4.68 17.43 -36.27
C VAL A 608 6.06 17.86 -35.77
N GLY A 609 6.79 16.99 -35.08
CA GLY A 609 8.12 17.27 -34.56
C GLY A 609 9.17 17.53 -35.63
N VAL A 610 9.07 16.85 -36.78
CA VAL A 610 9.92 17.10 -37.97
C VAL A 610 9.52 18.41 -38.66
N ALA A 611 8.24 18.79 -38.65
CA ALA A 611 7.77 20.06 -39.22
C ALA A 611 8.12 21.27 -38.32
N LEU A 612 8.18 21.08 -37.00
CA LEU A 612 8.35 22.14 -36.01
C LEU A 612 9.60 23.02 -36.23
N PRO A 613 10.80 22.47 -36.57
CA PRO A 613 11.98 23.27 -36.91
C PRO A 613 11.76 24.23 -38.08
N PHE A 614 11.07 23.79 -39.14
CA PHE A 614 10.80 24.62 -40.32
C PHE A 614 9.82 25.74 -39.99
N LEU A 615 8.77 25.43 -39.21
CA LEU A 615 7.80 26.42 -38.74
C LEU A 615 8.45 27.44 -37.80
N ALA A 616 9.28 26.99 -36.86
CA ALA A 616 9.99 27.87 -35.95
C ALA A 616 10.95 28.82 -36.68
N ARG A 617 11.69 28.30 -37.68
CA ARG A 617 12.58 29.11 -38.51
C ARG A 617 11.83 30.17 -39.33
N ALA A 618 10.61 29.87 -39.78
CA ALA A 618 9.77 30.81 -40.52
C ALA A 618 9.14 31.88 -39.60
N ALA A 619 8.86 31.53 -38.34
CA ALA A 619 8.09 32.36 -37.42
C ALA A 619 8.92 33.19 -36.43
N LEU A 620 10.16 32.80 -36.13
CA LEU A 620 10.98 33.42 -35.08
C LEU A 620 12.25 34.10 -35.64
N PRO A 621 12.67 35.25 -35.06
CA PRO A 621 13.92 35.90 -35.43
C PRO A 621 15.16 35.04 -35.12
N PRO A 622 16.25 35.13 -35.91
CA PRO A 622 17.49 34.40 -35.66
C PRO A 622 18.09 34.65 -34.27
N ALA A 623 17.90 35.85 -33.71
CA ALA A 623 18.38 36.21 -32.37
C ALA A 623 17.73 35.36 -31.26
N VAL A 624 16.46 34.97 -31.44
CA VAL A 624 15.75 34.09 -30.50
C VAL A 624 16.18 32.63 -30.72
N LEU A 625 16.23 32.21 -31.98
CA LEU A 625 16.55 30.83 -32.37
C LEU A 625 17.96 30.39 -31.93
N HIS A 626 18.94 31.29 -31.99
CA HIS A 626 20.34 31.01 -31.64
C HIS A 626 20.67 31.27 -30.18
N HIS A 627 19.71 31.69 -29.34
CA HIS A 627 19.98 31.96 -27.94
C HIS A 627 20.01 30.65 -27.13
N PRO A 628 21.17 30.25 -26.57
CA PRO A 628 21.31 28.99 -25.85
C PRO A 628 20.64 28.99 -24.46
N GLY A 629 20.25 30.17 -23.95
CA GLY A 629 19.77 30.34 -22.57
C GLY A 629 20.90 30.49 -21.55
N THR A 630 20.54 30.78 -20.30
CA THR A 630 21.46 30.81 -19.15
C THR A 630 21.02 29.81 -18.08
N ARG A 631 21.70 29.74 -16.94
CA ARG A 631 21.21 28.96 -15.78
C ARG A 631 19.91 29.52 -15.17
N GLN A 632 19.58 30.77 -15.45
CA GLN A 632 18.42 31.47 -14.91
C GLN A 632 17.30 31.66 -15.96
N ASP A 633 17.62 31.54 -17.26
CA ASP A 633 16.69 31.86 -18.36
C ASP A 633 16.52 30.71 -19.35
N ALA A 634 15.28 30.49 -19.81
CA ALA A 634 14.96 29.45 -20.79
C ALA A 634 15.38 29.85 -22.22
N GLY A 635 16.42 29.18 -22.74
CA GLY A 635 16.81 29.28 -24.15
C GLY A 635 15.81 28.59 -25.10
N PHE A 636 15.83 28.98 -26.38
CA PHE A 636 14.97 28.38 -27.41
C PHE A 636 15.10 26.85 -27.52
N PRO A 637 16.29 26.22 -27.36
CA PRO A 637 16.40 24.75 -27.36
C PRO A 637 15.56 24.08 -26.26
N THR A 638 15.50 24.67 -25.06
CA THR A 638 14.70 24.16 -23.93
C THR A 638 13.21 24.28 -24.23
N VAL A 639 12.76 25.43 -24.77
CA VAL A 639 11.35 25.65 -25.16
C VAL A 639 10.93 24.69 -26.28
N TYR A 640 11.79 24.50 -27.28
CA TYR A 640 11.56 23.53 -28.36
C TYR A 640 11.38 22.11 -27.80
N TRP A 641 12.27 21.69 -26.90
CA TRP A 641 12.23 20.36 -26.30
C TRP A 641 10.97 20.15 -25.44
N HIS A 642 10.64 21.11 -24.58
CA HIS A 642 9.41 21.06 -23.79
C HIS A 642 8.15 21.03 -24.67
N THR A 643 8.15 21.76 -25.78
CA THR A 643 7.06 21.73 -26.76
C THR A 643 6.91 20.36 -27.41
N TYR A 644 8.00 19.69 -27.77
CA TYR A 644 7.98 18.33 -28.31
C TYR A 644 7.36 17.33 -27.30
N ILE A 645 7.80 17.38 -26.03
CA ILE A 645 7.22 16.54 -24.96
C ILE A 645 5.71 16.83 -24.79
N ALA A 646 5.31 18.10 -24.81
CA ALA A 646 3.92 18.49 -24.66
C ALA A 646 3.04 17.93 -25.80
N LEU A 647 3.52 17.97 -27.04
CA LEU A 647 2.86 17.34 -28.19
C LEU A 647 2.69 15.83 -28.00
N ALA A 648 3.72 15.14 -27.51
CA ALA A 648 3.65 13.72 -27.20
C ALA A 648 2.58 13.42 -26.12
N CYS A 649 2.55 14.24 -25.04
CA CYS A 649 1.54 14.12 -23.98
C CYS A 649 0.12 14.37 -24.51
N LEU A 650 -0.08 15.35 -25.39
CA LEU A 650 -1.38 15.62 -26.01
C LEU A 650 -1.84 14.46 -26.91
N ALA A 651 -0.92 13.88 -27.69
CA ALA A 651 -1.20 12.71 -28.51
C ALA A 651 -1.61 11.49 -27.65
N GLN A 652 -0.93 11.25 -26.52
CA GLN A 652 -1.34 10.22 -25.56
C GLN A 652 -2.75 10.46 -25.02
N GLY A 653 -3.08 11.72 -24.68
CA GLY A 653 -4.43 12.11 -24.26
C GLY A 653 -5.49 11.80 -25.32
N ALA A 654 -5.23 12.17 -26.58
CA ALA A 654 -6.14 11.91 -27.69
C ALA A 654 -6.36 10.40 -27.91
N VAL A 655 -5.28 9.61 -27.93
CA VAL A 655 -5.32 8.15 -28.05
C VAL A 655 -6.11 7.53 -26.88
N ALA A 656 -5.87 8.00 -25.66
CA ALA A 656 -6.59 7.54 -24.47
C ALA A 656 -8.09 7.80 -24.56
N ALA A 657 -8.51 9.00 -25.00
CA ALA A 657 -9.92 9.34 -25.20
C ALA A 657 -10.60 8.42 -26.23
N VAL A 658 -9.96 8.20 -27.38
CA VAL A 658 -10.48 7.35 -28.46
C VAL A 658 -10.65 5.92 -27.97
N ILE A 659 -9.62 5.34 -27.36
CA ILE A 659 -9.66 3.96 -26.87
C ILE A 659 -10.69 3.80 -25.73
N ALA A 660 -10.76 4.76 -24.80
CA ALA A 660 -11.75 4.72 -23.72
C ALA A 660 -13.21 4.82 -24.22
N ALA A 661 -13.45 5.59 -25.30
CA ALA A 661 -14.77 5.72 -25.92
C ALA A 661 -15.22 4.42 -26.63
N VAL A 662 -14.30 3.81 -27.38
CA VAL A 662 -14.57 2.63 -28.23
C VAL A 662 -14.56 1.33 -27.43
N ALA A 663 -13.64 1.18 -26.48
CA ALA A 663 -13.49 -0.05 -25.70
C ALA A 663 -14.67 -0.25 -24.74
N ARG A 664 -15.21 -1.48 -24.72
CA ARG A 664 -16.33 -1.86 -23.84
C ARG A 664 -15.89 -2.58 -22.57
N ARG A 665 -14.74 -3.26 -22.63
CA ARG A 665 -14.14 -4.05 -21.53
C ARG A 665 -12.64 -3.79 -21.50
N HIS A 666 -12.01 -4.01 -20.35
CA HIS A 666 -10.56 -3.86 -20.16
C HIS A 666 -10.02 -2.46 -20.48
N ARG A 667 -10.83 -1.41 -20.31
CA ARG A 667 -10.46 -0.03 -20.71
C ARG A 667 -9.13 0.44 -20.11
N PRO A 668 -8.87 0.32 -18.79
CA PRO A 668 -7.61 0.80 -18.22
C PRO A 668 -6.39 0.13 -18.84
N ALA A 669 -6.41 -1.20 -19.02
CA ALA A 669 -5.30 -1.92 -19.63
C ALA A 669 -5.11 -1.57 -21.11
N LEU A 670 -6.19 -1.42 -21.89
CA LEU A 670 -6.08 -1.07 -23.31
C LEU A 670 -5.64 0.38 -23.53
N VAL A 671 -6.11 1.31 -22.69
CA VAL A 671 -5.65 2.71 -22.71
C VAL A 671 -4.17 2.77 -22.38
N LEU A 672 -3.75 2.13 -21.28
CA LEU A 672 -2.33 2.09 -20.88
C LEU A 672 -1.44 1.48 -21.96
N ALA A 673 -1.85 0.37 -22.57
CA ALA A 673 -1.11 -0.22 -23.69
C ALA A 673 -0.98 0.75 -24.88
N ALA A 674 -2.07 1.44 -25.26
CA ALA A 674 -2.03 2.37 -26.38
C ALA A 674 -1.12 3.58 -26.11
N VAL A 675 -1.19 4.17 -24.90
CA VAL A 675 -0.39 5.36 -24.55
C VAL A 675 1.08 5.03 -24.31
N SER A 676 1.41 3.81 -23.85
CA SER A 676 2.79 3.32 -23.79
C SER A 676 3.39 3.22 -25.19
N VAL A 677 2.63 2.68 -26.16
CA VAL A 677 3.06 2.62 -27.57
C VAL A 677 3.22 4.02 -28.16
N THR A 678 2.31 4.96 -27.84
CA THR A 678 2.48 6.36 -28.27
C THR A 678 3.74 6.99 -27.68
N ALA A 679 4.03 6.75 -26.40
CA ALA A 679 5.24 7.28 -25.76
C ALA A 679 6.50 6.76 -26.46
N LEU A 680 6.60 5.44 -26.63
CA LEU A 680 7.76 4.80 -27.25
C LEU A 680 7.95 5.25 -28.70
N ALA A 681 6.87 5.33 -29.48
CA ALA A 681 6.97 5.77 -30.87
C ALA A 681 7.32 7.27 -30.98
N ALA A 682 6.81 8.13 -30.10
CA ALA A 682 7.19 9.54 -30.06
C ALA A 682 8.65 9.72 -29.64
N ASP A 683 9.11 8.93 -28.67
CA ASP A 683 10.48 8.94 -28.18
C ASP A 683 11.49 8.49 -29.25
N LEU A 684 11.21 7.36 -29.93
CA LEU A 684 11.98 6.91 -31.10
C LEU A 684 11.95 7.91 -32.27
N GLY A 685 10.98 8.82 -32.30
CA GLY A 685 10.90 9.92 -33.24
C GLY A 685 11.81 11.10 -32.94
N ARG A 686 12.28 11.26 -31.70
CA ARG A 686 13.12 12.38 -31.27
C ARG A 686 14.37 12.53 -32.13
N PRO A 687 15.17 11.47 -32.41
CA PRO A 687 16.37 11.61 -33.22
C PRO A 687 16.08 12.15 -34.63
N LEU A 688 14.93 11.81 -35.22
CA LEU A 688 14.48 12.33 -36.52
C LEU A 688 14.12 13.83 -36.44
N ALA A 689 13.40 14.23 -35.40
CA ALA A 689 13.07 15.64 -35.16
C ALA A 689 14.32 16.50 -34.95
N PHE A 690 15.30 16.01 -34.17
CA PHE A 690 16.58 16.69 -33.95
C PHE A 690 17.51 16.66 -35.17
N ALA A 691 17.43 15.64 -36.03
CA ALA A 691 18.11 15.67 -37.32
C ALA A 691 17.59 16.82 -38.19
N ALA A 692 16.27 17.08 -38.19
CA ALA A 692 15.68 18.22 -38.88
C ALA A 692 16.15 19.57 -38.29
N VAL A 693 16.30 19.68 -36.97
CA VAL A 693 16.92 20.85 -36.30
C VAL A 693 18.35 21.07 -36.81
N GLY A 694 19.16 20.02 -36.89
CA GLY A 694 20.53 20.08 -37.41
C GLY A 694 20.59 20.49 -38.89
N CYS A 695 19.77 19.87 -39.73
CA CYS A 695 19.69 20.19 -41.17
C CYS A 695 19.23 21.64 -41.42
N THR A 696 18.34 22.15 -40.58
CA THR A 696 17.84 23.53 -40.69
C THR A 696 18.74 24.55 -39.98
N ARG A 697 19.85 24.12 -39.36
CA ARG A 697 20.76 24.97 -38.56
C ARG A 697 20.02 25.85 -37.55
N LEU A 698 18.95 25.30 -36.96
CA LEU A 698 18.00 26.08 -36.16
C LEU A 698 18.65 26.76 -34.95
N PHE A 699 19.67 26.14 -34.34
CA PHE A 699 20.38 26.66 -33.17
C PHE A 699 21.70 27.37 -33.49
N GLY A 700 22.02 27.62 -34.76
CA GLY A 700 23.21 28.39 -35.16
C GLY A 700 24.56 27.66 -35.10
N ALA A 701 24.63 26.41 -34.61
CA ALA A 701 25.88 25.65 -34.56
C ALA A 701 26.36 25.19 -35.96
N PRO A 702 27.68 25.17 -36.24
CA PRO A 702 28.25 24.94 -37.57
C PRO A 702 28.38 23.44 -37.87
N VAL A 703 27.33 22.65 -37.68
CA VAL A 703 27.39 21.23 -38.06
C VAL A 703 27.18 21.14 -39.57
N ARG A 704 28.25 20.79 -40.32
CA ARG A 704 28.21 20.65 -41.79
C ARG A 704 27.41 19.43 -42.27
N HIS A 705 26.93 18.57 -41.36
CA HIS A 705 26.23 17.32 -41.69
C HIS A 705 24.98 17.14 -40.83
N CYS A 706 23.90 16.66 -41.46
CA CYS A 706 22.71 16.18 -40.78
C CYS A 706 23.03 14.88 -40.04
N SER A 707 23.49 14.96 -38.79
CA SER A 707 23.62 13.77 -37.94
C SER A 707 22.31 13.52 -37.21
N VAL A 708 21.98 12.24 -37.03
CA VAL A 708 20.88 11.79 -36.16
C VAL A 708 21.51 11.55 -34.79
N PRO A 709 21.41 12.48 -33.82
CA PRO A 709 21.96 12.25 -32.49
C PRO A 709 21.18 11.12 -31.84
N PHE A 710 21.86 9.99 -31.61
CA PHE A 710 21.28 8.85 -30.91
C PHE A 710 22.08 8.62 -29.62
N ASP A 711 21.43 8.89 -28.50
CA ASP A 711 21.94 8.65 -27.17
C ASP A 711 20.90 7.81 -26.39
N PRO A 712 21.20 6.54 -26.09
CA PRO A 712 20.28 5.66 -25.36
C PRO A 712 19.87 6.19 -23.98
N GLU A 713 20.75 6.91 -23.28
CA GLU A 713 20.47 7.42 -21.93
C GLU A 713 19.45 8.57 -21.98
N VAL A 714 19.63 9.47 -22.96
CA VAL A 714 18.69 10.57 -23.22
C VAL A 714 17.32 10.02 -23.61
N LEU A 715 17.30 9.02 -24.50
CA LEU A 715 16.07 8.36 -24.95
C LEU A 715 15.32 7.70 -23.77
N ALA A 716 16.04 7.00 -22.89
CA ALA A 716 15.44 6.42 -21.69
C ALA A 716 14.86 7.47 -20.72
N GLY A 717 15.55 8.62 -20.55
CA GLY A 717 15.07 9.75 -19.75
C GLY A 717 13.83 10.41 -20.35
N ASP A 718 13.79 10.53 -21.67
CA ASP A 718 12.68 11.14 -22.41
C ASP A 718 11.44 10.25 -22.42
N LEU A 719 11.59 8.96 -22.69
CA LEU A 719 10.51 7.97 -22.58
C LEU A 719 9.83 8.06 -21.22
N ARG A 720 10.63 8.16 -20.16
CA ARG A 720 10.16 8.27 -18.79
C ARG A 720 9.38 9.57 -18.55
N THR A 721 9.92 10.68 -19.05
CA THR A 721 9.30 12.00 -18.96
C THR A 721 7.96 12.05 -19.73
N ILE A 722 7.94 11.56 -20.97
CA ILE A 722 6.75 11.49 -21.81
C ILE A 722 5.70 10.57 -21.18
N ALA A 723 6.08 9.37 -20.75
CA ALA A 723 5.16 8.41 -20.13
C ALA A 723 4.51 8.97 -18.86
N LEU A 724 5.26 9.68 -18.01
CA LEU A 724 4.76 10.19 -16.74
C LEU A 724 3.98 11.49 -16.87
N ARG A 725 4.52 12.49 -17.58
CA ARG A 725 3.81 13.75 -17.82
C ARG A 725 2.54 13.51 -18.64
N GLY A 726 2.58 12.53 -19.54
CA GLY A 726 1.42 12.04 -20.28
C GLY A 726 0.26 11.58 -19.39
N LEU A 727 0.50 11.09 -18.18
CA LEU A 727 -0.59 10.68 -17.29
C LEU A 727 -1.52 11.85 -16.92
N LEU A 728 -1.00 13.08 -16.89
CA LEU A 728 -1.78 14.30 -16.64
C LEU A 728 -2.83 14.54 -17.72
N THR A 729 -2.56 14.17 -18.99
CA THR A 729 -3.51 14.31 -20.09
C THR A 729 -4.35 13.03 -20.26
N VAL A 730 -3.75 11.86 -20.06
CA VAL A 730 -4.37 10.55 -20.28
C VAL A 730 -5.54 10.29 -19.32
N ILE A 731 -5.39 10.59 -18.02
CA ILE A 731 -6.44 10.34 -17.02
C ILE A 731 -7.72 11.13 -17.33
N PRO A 732 -7.71 12.47 -17.45
CA PRO A 732 -8.92 13.23 -17.77
C PRO A 732 -9.46 12.87 -19.16
N ALA A 733 -8.60 12.69 -20.17
CA ALA A 733 -9.03 12.34 -21.52
C ALA A 733 -9.71 10.96 -21.59
N ALA A 734 -9.21 9.97 -20.86
CA ALA A 734 -9.83 8.65 -20.77
C ALA A 734 -11.20 8.70 -20.07
N LEU A 735 -11.37 9.54 -19.03
CA LEU A 735 -12.66 9.74 -18.37
C LEU A 735 -13.67 10.40 -19.30
N LEU A 736 -13.28 11.47 -20.00
CA LEU A 736 -14.10 12.15 -21.00
C LEU A 736 -14.48 11.20 -22.15
N GLY A 737 -13.52 10.45 -22.68
CA GLY A 737 -13.76 9.43 -23.70
C GLY A 737 -14.72 8.35 -23.26
N ALA A 738 -14.55 7.81 -22.05
CA ALA A 738 -15.47 6.83 -21.48
C ALA A 738 -16.90 7.37 -21.29
N GLY A 739 -17.04 8.64 -20.90
CA GLY A 739 -18.31 9.36 -20.77
C GLY A 739 -18.99 9.56 -22.13
N ALA A 740 -18.27 10.14 -23.10
CA ALA A 740 -18.75 10.35 -24.46
C ALA A 740 -19.18 9.04 -25.14
N GLY A 741 -18.39 7.98 -25.01
CA GLY A 741 -18.74 6.66 -25.53
C GLY A 741 -20.00 6.08 -24.87
N THR A 742 -20.27 6.40 -23.61
CA THR A 742 -21.49 5.96 -22.91
C THR A 742 -22.71 6.74 -23.36
N LEU A 743 -22.61 8.06 -23.46
CA LEU A 743 -23.67 8.93 -23.99
C LEU A 743 -24.03 8.57 -25.44
N ALA A 744 -23.03 8.35 -26.30
CA ALA A 744 -23.24 7.94 -27.69
C ALA A 744 -24.00 6.62 -27.78
N ARG A 745 -23.71 5.65 -26.89
CA ARG A 745 -24.43 4.37 -26.81
C ARG A 745 -25.87 4.54 -26.33
N ILE A 746 -26.10 5.36 -25.30
CA ILE A 746 -27.46 5.63 -24.80
C ILE A 746 -28.30 6.28 -25.91
N ARG A 747 -27.74 7.28 -26.61
CA ARG A 747 -28.40 7.93 -27.76
C ARG A 747 -28.66 6.95 -28.91
N MET A 748 -27.70 6.09 -29.25
CA MET A 748 -27.90 5.08 -30.29
C MET A 748 -28.92 4.01 -29.89
N ALA A 749 -28.98 3.62 -28.60
CA ALA A 749 -29.99 2.70 -28.10
C ALA A 749 -31.40 3.34 -28.10
N ALA A 750 -31.50 4.61 -27.71
CA ALA A 750 -32.74 5.38 -27.75
C ALA A 750 -33.23 5.63 -29.20
N ARG A 751 -32.31 5.81 -30.16
CA ARG A 751 -32.64 5.93 -31.59
C ARG A 751 -32.98 4.60 -32.26
N ARG A 752 -32.51 3.48 -31.74
CA ARG A 752 -32.81 2.12 -32.24
C ARG A 752 -33.92 1.46 -31.42
N GLY A 753 -35.07 2.11 -31.32
CA GLY A 753 -36.30 1.41 -30.97
C GLY A 753 -36.44 0.16 -31.85
N THR A 754 -36.57 -1.01 -31.20
CA THR A 754 -37.10 -2.26 -31.78
C THR A 754 -36.58 -2.68 -33.17
N ARG A 755 -35.32 -3.11 -33.28
CA ARG A 755 -34.95 -4.18 -34.24
C ARG A 755 -33.72 -4.95 -33.77
N VAL A 756 -33.97 -6.20 -33.35
CA VAL A 756 -32.96 -7.25 -33.23
C VAL A 756 -32.50 -7.56 -34.67
N ALA A 757 -31.22 -7.31 -34.96
CA ALA A 757 -30.57 -7.85 -36.14
C ALA A 757 -29.21 -8.41 -35.72
N SER A 758 -29.14 -9.74 -35.77
CA SER A 758 -27.95 -10.57 -35.78
C SER A 758 -27.03 -10.16 -36.94
N GLY A 759 -25.72 -10.22 -36.71
CA GLY A 759 -24.74 -9.87 -37.74
C GLY A 759 -23.33 -9.95 -37.19
N HIS A 760 -22.85 -11.17 -36.95
CA HIS A 760 -21.46 -11.48 -36.67
C HIS A 760 -20.63 -11.22 -37.94
N ARG A 761 -19.62 -10.35 -37.87
CA ARG A 761 -18.52 -10.30 -38.86
C ARG A 761 -17.19 -10.41 -38.10
N GLY A 762 -16.52 -11.55 -38.28
CA GLY A 762 -15.16 -11.76 -37.77
C GLY A 762 -14.14 -10.98 -38.61
N PRO A 763 -13.02 -10.51 -38.01
CA PRO A 763 -11.97 -9.82 -38.77
C PRO A 763 -11.08 -10.82 -39.53
N PRO A 764 -10.44 -10.40 -40.64
CA PRO A 764 -9.59 -11.26 -41.46
C PRO A 764 -8.30 -11.68 -40.74
N ARG A 765 -7.86 -12.91 -41.02
CA ARG A 765 -6.79 -13.66 -40.35
C ARG A 765 -5.37 -13.13 -40.59
N THR A 766 -5.18 -12.13 -41.45
CA THR A 766 -3.86 -11.55 -41.79
C THR A 766 -3.36 -10.52 -40.77
N ALA A 767 -4.22 -9.96 -39.92
CA ALA A 767 -3.83 -9.03 -38.87
C ALA A 767 -3.11 -9.67 -37.68
N ALA A 768 -3.26 -10.99 -37.46
CA ALA A 768 -2.76 -11.67 -36.26
C ALA A 768 -1.23 -11.78 -36.21
N TRP A 769 -0.59 -12.04 -37.35
CA TRP A 769 0.88 -12.21 -37.44
C TRP A 769 1.63 -10.88 -37.37
N VAL A 770 1.09 -9.83 -38.01
CA VAL A 770 1.63 -8.45 -37.89
C VAL A 770 1.47 -7.93 -36.47
N THR A 771 0.34 -8.19 -35.79
CA THR A 771 0.18 -7.81 -34.37
C THR A 771 1.09 -8.60 -33.43
N ALA A 772 1.40 -9.87 -33.73
CA ALA A 772 2.31 -10.68 -32.90
C ALA A 772 3.78 -10.24 -33.07
N ALA A 773 4.19 -9.92 -34.29
CA ALA A 773 5.51 -9.37 -34.58
C ALA A 773 5.67 -7.96 -33.98
N ALA A 774 4.67 -7.08 -34.12
CA ALA A 774 4.68 -5.77 -33.47
C ALA A 774 4.71 -5.89 -31.94
N PHE A 775 4.00 -6.85 -31.35
CA PHE A 775 4.03 -7.11 -29.91
C PHE A 775 5.40 -7.64 -29.44
N ALA A 776 6.04 -8.50 -30.22
CA ALA A 776 7.39 -8.99 -29.93
C ALA A 776 8.46 -7.90 -30.08
N VAL A 777 8.35 -7.04 -31.10
CA VAL A 777 9.25 -5.89 -31.31
C VAL A 777 9.04 -4.82 -30.24
N LEU A 778 7.79 -4.57 -29.82
CA LEU A 778 7.48 -3.66 -28.71
C LEU A 778 8.01 -4.19 -27.37
N ILE A 779 7.82 -5.49 -27.07
CA ILE A 779 8.41 -6.12 -25.89
C ILE A 779 9.93 -6.10 -25.96
N ALA A 780 10.53 -6.36 -27.13
CA ALA A 780 11.98 -6.33 -27.29
C ALA A 780 12.55 -4.92 -27.18
N ALA A 781 11.89 -3.90 -27.73
CA ALA A 781 12.28 -2.50 -27.64
C ALA A 781 12.09 -1.95 -26.22
N ASP A 782 11.01 -2.31 -25.53
CA ASP A 782 10.79 -1.96 -24.12
C ASP A 782 11.76 -2.71 -23.20
N LEU A 783 12.00 -4.01 -23.40
CA LEU A 783 13.00 -4.77 -22.65
C LEU A 783 14.40 -4.25 -22.92
N ALA A 784 14.70 -3.83 -24.16
CA ALA A 784 15.96 -3.16 -24.50
C ALA A 784 16.05 -1.77 -23.85
N ALA A 785 14.98 -0.98 -23.83
CA ALA A 785 14.96 0.31 -23.14
C ALA A 785 15.12 0.14 -21.62
N VAL A 786 14.50 -0.87 -21.01
CA VAL A 786 14.73 -1.25 -19.61
C VAL A 786 16.14 -1.78 -19.39
N ALA A 787 16.70 -2.56 -20.32
CA ALA A 787 18.06 -3.10 -20.26
C ALA A 787 19.15 -2.04 -20.53
N LEU A 788 18.85 -0.99 -21.28
CA LEU A 788 19.72 0.16 -21.57
C LEU A 788 19.57 1.25 -20.50
N ALA A 789 18.37 1.37 -19.92
CA ALA A 789 18.16 2.13 -18.70
C ALA A 789 18.77 1.42 -17.50
N LEU A 790 18.94 0.09 -17.52
CA LEU A 790 19.48 -0.69 -16.40
C LEU A 790 20.89 -0.23 -15.98
N PRO A 791 21.85 0.07 -16.86
CA PRO A 791 23.13 0.69 -16.49
C PRO A 791 22.99 2.10 -15.89
N ALA A 792 22.11 2.94 -16.41
CA ALA A 792 21.85 4.28 -15.86
C ALA A 792 21.06 4.21 -14.54
N ASP A 793 20.17 3.24 -14.41
CA ASP A 793 19.41 2.92 -13.22
C ASP A 793 20.29 2.15 -12.23
N GLN A 794 21.30 1.41 -12.67
CA GLN A 794 22.33 0.75 -11.87
C GLN A 794 23.37 1.77 -11.44
N TYR A 795 23.65 2.80 -12.24
CA TYR A 795 24.38 4.00 -11.83
C TYR A 795 23.55 4.82 -10.86
N VAL A 796 22.24 4.99 -11.05
CA VAL A 796 21.34 5.62 -10.07
C VAL A 796 21.23 4.74 -8.84
N TRP A 797 21.11 3.42 -8.93
CA TRP A 797 21.13 2.50 -7.80
C TRP A 797 22.50 2.51 -7.14
N GLU A 798 23.61 2.60 -7.88
CA GLU A 798 24.94 2.78 -7.30
C GLU A 798 25.10 4.17 -6.71
N LEU A 799 24.48 5.22 -7.25
CA LEU A 799 24.47 6.57 -6.70
C LEU A 799 23.47 6.70 -5.54
N TRP A 800 22.47 5.82 -5.45
CA TRP A 800 21.42 5.78 -4.43
C TRP A 800 21.77 4.77 -3.32
N LEU A 801 22.59 3.77 -3.63
CA LEU A 801 23.22 2.84 -2.69
C LEU A 801 24.60 3.35 -2.24
N ARG A 802 25.29 4.20 -3.01
CA ARG A 802 26.57 4.88 -2.66
C ARG A 802 26.42 6.40 -2.43
N GLY A 803 25.21 6.98 -2.41
CA GLY A 803 24.97 8.44 -2.28
C GLY A 803 23.55 8.78 -1.85
#